data_AF-A0AA40F4B1-F1
#
_entry.id   AF-A0AA40F4B1-F1
#
_cell.length_a   1.000
_cell.length_b   1.000
_cell.length_c   1.000
_cell.angle_alpha   90.00
_cell.angle_beta   90.00
_cell.angle_gamma   90.00
#
_symmetry.space_group_name_H-M   'P 1'
#
loop_
_entity.id
_entity.type
_entity.pdbx_description
1 polymer ?
#
loop_
_entity_poly.entity_id
_entity_poly.type
_entity_poly.pdbx_seq_one_letter_code
_entity_poly.pdbx_strand_id
1 'polypeptide(L)'
;MRSSRFSAIGGCLLLATLAQAKDDDSSSSIATVTLSSLASTASPGLITTKAPTLVSGCAAALSTTSICSTCVTAACVYEETITVSCGCPSPPLTIFASHPCELGCDNLGCGTITKVVTESFAAFGTVNGVLGQHNEHEMVTRLAFQCPKGQRSDGMCFEPRSLAQLAGYHSNFMGFPLPGAGSNGAVGAPDMLDPVPEGPEAHCDDADFIDMPGYPRTRDQANAALQTCIDHLRGRFHQAWAAAARLLDDKGRVQRDMTEIKAGPFGGDCTFAFASLQTNERGRAKCNVIEGLGRALHGVQDFYAHSNWVDRADPSQPISHVNPPGLARTDRAPFLTDLAATGPIDPAQIPHNLSTGCFVLPDKTPGVGGCTDRVTHHTLTKDHGIIFLNGSFGDAGPDTPRSEAVPGNFELAVQAAVEDSQFGEARGDLMICSLVTDNPLRSCRYRFLSVLIDRSRMTIRSRTQEAERLAARHVISVLTSDGKDKAAVIQFDQKSEIVSPWALPNSTALPSFLGVNKESNIGNALHFARDNMMDTHPDTFTDRGAILLLTAGSKSIRSSWNTHAHVRRAGRDGIRVHYGCFNPPPSTTPSPSPSCSPGRGVIADVLRTGGVFAFISSHLPSAPSNFAALVLSRGLTPSDPAADPDTITLSPGLAVAGLLSPRHDVRYYAYPVAAGEALNLTIRDLVADGQGSGGCFSVALMDRLLQAERGKFTSCHGGGGEPGPPYLVYRAAEAEELMLVAEYNSGGRDDNALEAGEGEIVFSIEVDTNMPEKRVTPSARPPPAEETGDAAGICRDDEGGEQCGGMKDGAVPPQQPQQVFEAFMELLPQLGRWINVDQVGLDQQLVQ
;
A
#
# COMPACT_ATOMS: atom_id res chain seq x y z
N MET A 1 57.52 -14.99 6.24
CA MET A 1 58.69 -14.08 6.21
C MET A 1 58.21 -12.66 5.90
N ARG A 2 58.99 -11.65 6.29
CA ARG A 2 58.98 -10.20 5.94
C ARG A 2 58.41 -9.89 4.52
N SER A 3 57.86 -8.72 4.20
CA SER A 3 58.05 -7.37 4.80
C SER A 3 56.86 -6.43 4.55
N SER A 4 56.68 -5.49 5.47
CA SER A 4 55.90 -4.25 5.38
C SER A 4 56.31 -3.30 4.23
N ARG A 5 55.37 -2.41 3.84
CA ARG A 5 55.63 -0.97 3.59
C ARG A 5 54.37 -0.12 3.80
N PHE A 6 54.57 1.05 4.41
CA PHE A 6 53.57 2.11 4.65
C PHE A 6 53.36 2.98 3.40
N SER A 7 52.18 3.58 3.28
CA SER A 7 52.05 5.06 3.16
C SER A 7 50.64 5.50 3.58
N ALA A 8 50.49 6.74 4.07
CA ALA A 8 49.26 7.20 4.71
C ALA A 8 48.84 8.62 4.27
N ILE A 9 47.55 8.81 4.02
CA ILE A 9 46.78 10.07 4.00
C ILE A 9 45.33 9.68 4.37
N GLY A 10 44.54 10.38 5.21
CA GLY A 10 44.86 11.56 6.03
C GLY A 10 43.66 12.50 6.24
N GLY A 11 42.70 12.13 7.12
CA GLY A 11 41.58 12.98 7.56
C GLY A 11 40.37 13.05 6.62
N CYS A 12 39.13 13.34 7.06
CA CYS A 12 38.59 13.51 8.41
C CYS A 12 37.09 13.15 8.40
N LEU A 13 36.59 12.44 9.41
CA LEU A 13 35.15 12.28 9.66
C LEU A 13 34.91 12.46 11.17
N LEU A 14 34.12 13.47 11.55
CA LEU A 14 33.80 13.77 12.94
C LEU A 14 32.45 13.16 13.30
N LEU A 15 32.44 12.18 14.20
CA LEU A 15 31.24 11.69 14.89
C LEU A 15 31.19 12.34 16.27
N ALA A 16 30.10 13.03 16.57
CA ALA A 16 29.86 13.64 17.88
C ALA A 16 28.67 12.96 18.57
N THR A 17 28.96 12.04 19.50
CA THR A 17 27.99 11.49 20.45
C THR A 17 27.73 12.49 21.58
N LEU A 18 26.49 12.88 21.80
CA LEU A 18 26.06 13.64 22.97
C LEU A 18 25.54 12.70 24.05
N ALA A 19 26.24 12.62 25.17
CA ALA A 19 25.77 11.99 26.39
C ALA A 19 25.17 13.05 27.32
N GLN A 20 23.97 12.79 27.85
CA GLN A 20 23.36 13.64 28.86
C GLN A 20 24.00 13.38 30.22
N ALA A 21 24.45 14.46 30.88
CA ALA A 21 24.73 14.48 32.31
C ALA A 21 23.78 15.48 32.98
N LYS A 22 23.29 15.09 34.14
CA LYS A 22 22.31 15.78 34.98
C LYS A 22 23.04 16.22 36.25
N ASP A 23 22.81 17.43 36.72
CA ASP A 23 23.06 17.81 38.13
C ASP A 23 22.29 19.09 38.51
N ASP A 24 21.98 19.22 39.79
CA ASP A 24 20.95 20.10 40.34
C ASP A 24 21.48 21.36 41.07
N ASP A 25 20.62 22.38 41.13
CA ASP A 25 20.36 23.33 42.23
C ASP A 25 21.39 24.31 42.87
N SER A 26 20.93 25.57 42.94
CA SER A 26 20.87 26.45 44.15
C SER A 26 21.96 27.48 44.52
N SER A 27 21.61 28.76 44.27
CA SER A 27 21.48 29.85 45.28
C SER A 27 22.65 30.81 45.69
N SER A 28 22.23 32.05 46.01
CA SER A 28 22.79 33.04 46.99
C SER A 28 23.77 34.19 46.59
N SER A 29 23.17 35.28 46.10
CA SER A 29 23.19 36.68 46.60
C SER A 29 24.37 37.29 47.42
N ILE A 30 24.98 38.39 46.92
CA ILE A 30 25.54 39.58 47.65
C ILE A 30 25.45 40.78 46.66
N ALA A 31 24.64 41.85 46.79
CA ALA A 31 24.50 42.96 47.76
C ALA A 31 25.18 44.32 47.36
N THR A 32 24.35 45.22 46.79
CA THR A 32 24.16 46.65 47.11
C THR A 32 25.33 47.68 47.17
N VAL A 33 25.27 48.71 46.31
CA VAL A 33 25.61 50.13 46.63
C VAL A 33 24.67 51.11 45.91
N THR A 34 24.30 52.19 46.59
CA THR A 34 23.51 53.34 46.11
C THR A 34 24.29 54.65 46.38
N LEU A 35 23.93 55.87 45.94
CA LEU A 35 22.74 56.44 45.31
C LEU A 35 23.15 57.81 44.68
N SER A 36 22.55 58.29 43.57
CA SER A 36 22.12 59.73 43.40
C SER A 36 21.49 60.05 42.04
N SER A 37 20.62 61.06 42.02
CA SER A 37 19.72 61.46 40.92
C SER A 37 20.24 62.61 40.06
N LEU A 38 19.69 62.74 38.85
CA LEU A 38 19.08 63.99 38.34
C LEU A 38 18.21 63.69 37.10
N ALA A 39 17.13 64.45 36.93
CA ALA A 39 16.11 64.19 35.91
C ALA A 39 16.40 64.87 34.57
N SER A 40 16.02 64.22 33.46
CA SER A 40 15.58 64.92 32.26
C SER A 40 14.63 64.06 31.44
N THR A 41 13.53 64.64 30.97
CA THR A 41 12.49 63.99 30.17
C THR A 41 12.91 63.91 28.70
N ALA A 42 13.05 62.69 28.18
CA ALA A 42 13.10 62.42 26.74
C ALA A 42 12.38 61.11 26.44
N SER A 43 11.46 61.11 25.48
CA SER A 43 10.78 59.90 25.02
C SER A 43 11.79 58.95 24.35
N PRO A 44 11.79 57.64 24.65
CA PRO A 44 12.61 56.68 23.92
C PRO A 44 12.18 56.63 22.45
N GLY A 45 13.10 56.94 21.54
CA GLY A 45 12.86 56.83 20.11
C GLY A 45 12.84 55.38 19.64
N LEU A 46 12.05 55.10 18.60
CA LEU A 46 11.98 53.80 17.95
C LEU A 46 13.37 53.35 17.46
N ILE A 47 13.86 52.20 17.90
CA ILE A 47 15.14 51.64 17.42
C ILE A 47 14.90 51.11 16.00
N THR A 48 15.14 51.95 15.00
CA THR A 48 15.16 51.57 13.58
C THR A 48 16.58 51.23 13.18
N THR A 49 16.78 50.00 12.69
CA THR A 49 18.00 49.67 11.95
C THR A 49 18.08 50.54 10.69
N LYS A 50 19.30 50.94 10.32
CA LYS A 50 19.56 51.96 9.28
C LYS A 50 18.86 51.59 7.97
N ALA A 51 17.78 52.31 7.64
CA ALA A 51 16.87 51.94 6.56
C ALA A 51 17.57 51.92 5.18
N PRO A 52 17.30 50.93 4.32
CA PRO A 52 17.64 51.03 2.90
C PRO A 52 16.82 52.16 2.26
N THR A 53 17.37 52.77 1.21
CA THR A 53 16.73 53.89 0.52
C THR A 53 15.43 53.41 -0.14
N LEU A 54 14.27 53.89 0.32
CA LEU A 54 12.99 53.55 -0.31
C LEU A 54 12.99 54.03 -1.77
N VAL A 55 12.70 53.11 -2.68
CA VAL A 55 12.28 53.45 -4.04
C VAL A 55 10.89 54.09 -3.94
N SER A 56 10.79 55.36 -4.31
CA SER A 56 9.53 56.12 -4.27
C SER A 56 8.46 55.40 -5.10
N GLY A 57 7.36 55.00 -4.45
CA GLY A 57 6.23 54.31 -5.11
C GLY A 57 6.09 52.82 -4.80
N CYS A 58 7.08 52.17 -4.18
CA CYS A 58 6.96 50.76 -3.79
C CYS A 58 6.35 50.57 -2.39
N ALA A 59 5.38 49.66 -2.29
CA ALA A 59 4.82 49.23 -1.01
C ALA A 59 5.79 48.31 -0.24
N ALA A 60 5.69 48.34 1.08
CA ALA A 60 6.52 47.57 2.01
C ALA A 60 5.64 46.85 3.03
N ALA A 61 5.98 45.60 3.37
CA ALA A 61 5.28 44.84 4.40
C ALA A 61 5.89 45.13 5.77
N LEU A 62 5.05 45.29 6.82
CA LEU A 62 5.53 45.38 8.20
C LEU A 62 5.43 44.00 8.86
N SER A 63 6.54 43.48 9.38
CA SER A 63 6.57 42.18 10.07
C SER A 63 7.00 42.35 11.52
N THR A 64 6.17 41.91 12.45
CA THR A 64 6.47 42.02 13.89
C THR A 64 7.28 40.83 14.36
N THR A 65 8.51 41.07 14.81
CA THR A 65 9.49 40.04 15.20
C THR A 65 9.41 39.62 16.66
N SER A 66 8.90 40.49 17.54
CA SER A 66 8.70 40.18 18.96
C SER A 66 7.58 41.05 19.53
N ILE A 67 6.67 40.44 20.28
CA ILE A 67 5.61 41.12 21.05
C ILE A 67 5.78 40.74 22.51
N CYS A 68 5.70 41.71 23.42
CA CYS A 68 5.70 41.43 24.85
C CYS A 68 4.52 40.52 25.25
N SER A 69 4.77 39.50 26.07
CA SER A 69 3.76 38.53 26.52
C SER A 69 2.63 39.11 27.39
N THR A 70 2.75 40.37 27.86
CA THR A 70 1.67 41.08 28.57
C THR A 70 0.75 41.87 27.64
N CYS A 71 1.10 42.04 26.35
CA CYS A 71 0.24 42.67 25.36
C CYS A 71 -0.69 41.61 24.73
N VAL A 72 -1.93 41.51 25.24
CA VAL A 72 -2.93 40.54 24.77
C VAL A 72 -3.47 40.93 23.39
N THR A 73 -3.15 40.15 22.36
CA THR A 73 -3.72 40.22 20.99
C THR A 73 -5.07 39.50 20.91
N ALA A 74 -6.04 39.89 20.06
CA ALA A 74 -6.24 41.12 19.30
C ALA A 74 -7.75 41.27 19.05
N ALA A 75 -8.32 42.46 19.25
CA ALA A 75 -9.78 42.67 19.09
C ALA A 75 -10.21 42.90 17.62
N CYS A 76 -9.27 43.24 16.75
CA CYS A 76 -9.51 43.53 15.33
C CYS A 76 -8.32 43.04 14.49
N VAL A 77 -8.61 42.18 13.51
CA VAL A 77 -7.69 41.83 12.41
C VAL A 77 -8.45 42.06 11.11
N TYR A 78 -7.79 42.68 10.13
CA TYR A 78 -8.33 42.82 8.77
C TYR A 78 -7.26 42.48 7.74
N GLU A 79 -7.70 41.98 6.59
CA GLU A 79 -6.83 41.60 5.47
C GLU A 79 -6.65 42.81 4.54
N GLU A 80 -5.41 43.09 4.15
CA GLU A 80 -5.07 44.12 3.16
C GLU A 80 -4.17 43.51 2.09
N THR A 81 -4.49 43.77 0.82
CA THR A 81 -3.75 43.25 -0.33
C THR A 81 -2.72 44.25 -0.79
N ILE A 82 -1.45 43.86 -0.83
CA ILE A 82 -0.39 44.65 -1.47
C ILE A 82 -0.11 44.07 -2.86
N THR A 83 -0.42 44.86 -3.89
CA THR A 83 -0.03 44.59 -5.28
C THR A 83 1.38 45.13 -5.52
N VAL A 84 2.31 44.27 -5.94
CA VAL A 84 3.69 44.66 -6.28
C VAL A 84 3.76 45.04 -7.76
N SER A 85 4.01 46.31 -8.06
CA SER A 85 4.11 46.80 -9.44
C SER A 85 5.51 46.58 -10.05
N CYS A 86 5.55 46.54 -11.39
CA CYS A 86 6.78 46.38 -12.17
C CYS A 86 7.84 47.43 -11.79
N GLY A 87 9.01 46.96 -11.31
CA GLY A 87 10.12 47.81 -10.86
C GLY A 87 10.36 47.80 -9.34
N CYS A 88 9.47 47.21 -8.55
CA CYS A 88 9.68 47.00 -7.12
C CYS A 88 10.42 45.68 -6.83
N PRO A 89 11.16 45.58 -5.69
CA PRO A 89 11.74 44.31 -5.25
C PRO A 89 10.66 43.25 -5.00
N SER A 90 10.94 42.00 -5.39
CA SER A 90 10.13 40.83 -5.07
C SER A 90 10.97 39.82 -4.27
N PRO A 91 10.55 39.40 -3.06
CA PRO A 91 9.38 39.88 -2.32
C PRO A 91 9.48 41.36 -1.94
N PRO A 92 8.35 42.04 -1.63
CA PRO A 92 8.36 43.44 -1.22
C PRO A 92 9.19 43.64 0.05
N LEU A 93 9.78 44.83 0.18
CA LEU A 93 10.66 45.16 1.31
C LEU A 93 9.92 44.91 2.63
N THR A 94 10.44 43.98 3.44
CA THR A 94 9.88 43.66 4.75
C THR A 94 10.59 44.50 5.81
N ILE A 95 9.85 45.40 6.45
CA ILE A 95 10.32 46.21 7.57
C ILE A 95 9.99 45.46 8.85
N PHE A 96 11.02 45.12 9.62
CA PHE A 96 10.85 44.40 10.87
C PHE A 96 10.65 45.36 12.05
N ALA A 97 9.58 45.15 12.82
CA ALA A 97 9.27 45.91 14.04
C ALA A 97 9.31 45.00 15.27
N SER A 98 9.65 45.56 16.44
CA SER A 98 9.76 44.84 17.70
C SER A 98 9.14 45.65 18.83
N HIS A 99 8.25 45.03 19.61
CA HIS A 99 7.56 45.63 20.77
C HIS A 99 8.00 44.95 22.08
N PRO A 100 9.20 45.25 22.60
CA PRO A 100 9.67 44.73 23.89
C PRO A 100 8.85 45.31 25.06
N CYS A 101 8.77 44.56 26.16
CA CYS A 101 7.93 44.89 27.33
C CYS A 101 8.24 46.24 27.98
N GLU A 102 9.46 46.74 27.83
CA GLU A 102 9.95 47.98 28.42
C GLU A 102 9.31 49.26 27.83
N LEU A 103 8.69 49.15 26.65
CA LEU A 103 8.08 50.29 25.94
C LEU A 103 6.56 50.42 26.14
N GLY A 104 5.92 49.48 26.85
CA GLY A 104 4.46 49.43 26.99
C GLY A 104 3.73 48.93 25.73
N CYS A 105 2.42 48.72 25.85
CA CYS A 105 1.57 48.28 24.73
C CYS A 105 0.90 49.45 23.98
N ASP A 106 1.16 50.69 24.40
CA ASP A 106 0.60 51.90 23.77
C ASP A 106 1.17 52.04 22.35
N ASN A 107 0.28 52.17 21.35
CA ASN A 107 0.52 52.11 19.90
C ASN A 107 0.48 50.72 19.22
N LEU A 108 0.07 49.63 19.90
CA LEU A 108 -0.39 48.42 19.19
C LEU A 108 -1.76 48.69 18.54
N GLY A 109 -1.73 49.17 17.29
CA GLY A 109 -2.91 49.32 16.44
C GLY A 109 -3.53 47.96 16.03
N CYS A 110 -4.62 48.01 15.28
CA CYS A 110 -5.23 46.80 14.71
C CYS A 110 -4.22 46.08 13.80
N GLY A 111 -4.18 44.74 13.88
CA GLY A 111 -3.25 43.95 13.08
C GLY A 111 -3.75 43.77 11.65
N THR A 112 -3.01 44.28 10.67
CA THR A 112 -3.26 43.97 9.26
C THR A 112 -2.58 42.65 8.90
N ILE A 113 -3.32 41.65 8.44
CA ILE A 113 -2.71 40.52 7.73
C ILE A 113 -2.51 40.96 6.28
N THR A 114 -1.25 41.18 5.92
CA THR A 114 -0.89 41.58 4.56
C THR A 114 -0.80 40.36 3.65
N LYS A 115 -1.76 40.19 2.74
CA LYS A 115 -1.65 39.22 1.66
C LYS A 115 -0.81 39.82 0.54
N VAL A 116 0.44 39.38 0.44
CA VAL A 116 1.29 39.71 -0.71
C VAL A 116 0.83 38.87 -1.89
N VAL A 117 0.03 39.46 -2.77
CA VAL A 117 -0.26 38.88 -4.07
C VAL A 117 0.85 39.34 -5.01
N THR A 118 1.89 38.53 -5.13
CA THR A 118 2.68 38.52 -6.36
C THR A 118 1.74 38.15 -7.49
N GLU A 119 1.89 38.75 -8.67
CA GLU A 119 1.11 38.31 -9.84
C GLU A 119 1.43 36.85 -10.12
N SER A 120 0.50 35.96 -9.74
CA SER A 120 0.61 34.54 -10.03
C SER A 120 0.41 34.35 -11.53
N PHE A 121 1.46 33.90 -12.20
CA PHE A 121 1.43 33.60 -13.62
C PHE A 121 0.30 32.63 -13.94
N ALA A 122 -0.50 32.96 -14.95
CA ALA A 122 -1.58 32.11 -15.41
C ALA A 122 -1.00 30.97 -16.28
N ALA A 123 -1.07 29.77 -15.72
CA ALA A 123 -0.96 28.47 -16.36
C ALA A 123 -2.04 27.55 -15.74
N PHE A 124 -2.20 26.33 -16.24
CA PHE A 124 -3.44 25.54 -16.21
C PHE A 124 -4.02 25.09 -14.86
N GLY A 125 -5.23 24.54 -14.99
CA GLY A 125 -6.32 24.69 -14.03
C GLY A 125 -6.46 23.66 -12.95
N THR A 126 -5.39 23.01 -12.47
CA THR A 126 -5.54 22.11 -11.29
C THR A 126 -5.76 22.87 -9.96
N VAL A 127 -6.08 24.18 -9.97
CA VAL A 127 -6.26 25.00 -8.77
C VAL A 127 -7.63 25.71 -8.75
N ASN A 128 -8.45 25.35 -7.76
CA ASN A 128 -9.85 25.78 -7.71
C ASN A 128 -10.01 27.28 -7.42
N GLY A 129 -10.74 27.98 -8.28
CA GLY A 129 -11.21 29.34 -8.03
C GLY A 129 -10.14 30.42 -8.14
N VAL A 130 -8.96 30.08 -8.63
CA VAL A 130 -7.93 31.05 -9.04
C VAL A 130 -8.13 31.33 -10.53
N LEU A 131 -8.30 32.60 -10.88
CA LEU A 131 -8.36 33.11 -12.26
C LEU A 131 -9.40 32.52 -13.23
N GLY A 132 -10.32 31.66 -12.78
CA GLY A 132 -11.40 31.09 -13.60
C GLY A 132 -11.35 29.56 -13.75
N GLN A 133 -10.38 28.91 -13.13
CA GLN A 133 -10.12 27.46 -13.24
C GLN A 133 -10.98 26.64 -12.26
N HIS A 134 -11.43 25.46 -12.70
CA HIS A 134 -12.38 24.59 -11.99
C HIS A 134 -11.89 23.14 -11.78
N ASN A 135 -10.56 22.91 -11.85
CA ASN A 135 -9.92 21.61 -11.59
C ASN A 135 -10.24 20.59 -12.67
N GLU A 136 -10.18 21.06 -13.90
CA GLU A 136 -10.48 20.34 -15.12
C GLU A 136 -9.74 18.99 -15.13
N HIS A 137 -8.43 18.97 -14.85
CA HIS A 137 -7.62 17.76 -14.70
C HIS A 137 -8.09 16.81 -13.60
N GLU A 138 -8.42 17.31 -12.41
CA GLU A 138 -8.97 16.48 -11.33
C GLU A 138 -10.27 15.81 -11.80
N MET A 139 -11.16 16.60 -12.38
CA MET A 139 -12.52 16.17 -12.69
C MET A 139 -12.60 15.26 -13.91
N VAL A 140 -11.78 15.50 -14.96
CA VAL A 140 -11.58 14.56 -16.08
C VAL A 140 -11.05 13.23 -15.56
N THR A 141 -9.98 13.26 -14.75
CA THR A 141 -9.33 12.06 -14.22
C THR A 141 -10.28 11.27 -13.30
N ARG A 142 -11.07 11.94 -12.46
CA ARG A 142 -12.12 11.29 -11.66
C ARG A 142 -13.22 10.71 -12.53
N LEU A 143 -13.70 11.43 -13.55
CA LEU A 143 -14.76 10.94 -14.42
C LEU A 143 -14.31 9.71 -15.23
N ALA A 144 -13.03 9.65 -15.62
CA ALA A 144 -12.43 8.49 -16.29
C ALA A 144 -12.21 7.28 -15.37
N PHE A 145 -11.78 7.49 -14.13
CA PHE A 145 -11.21 6.43 -13.27
C PHE A 145 -11.88 6.18 -11.91
N GLN A 146 -12.88 6.97 -11.47
CA GLN A 146 -13.46 6.75 -10.14
C GLN A 146 -14.24 5.43 -10.05
N CYS A 147 -14.04 4.68 -8.96
CA CYS A 147 -14.91 3.54 -8.70
C CYS A 147 -16.35 4.00 -8.38
N PRO A 148 -17.39 3.26 -8.85
CA PRO A 148 -18.77 3.57 -8.52
C PRO A 148 -18.99 3.60 -7.00
N LYS A 149 -19.88 4.48 -6.53
CA LYS A 149 -20.09 4.72 -5.09
C LYS A 149 -20.38 3.42 -4.32
N GLY A 150 -19.52 3.09 -3.35
CA GLY A 150 -19.64 1.90 -2.51
C GLY A 150 -19.09 0.61 -3.13
N GLN A 151 -18.57 0.66 -4.36
CA GLN A 151 -17.87 -0.45 -5.00
C GLN A 151 -16.36 -0.31 -4.79
N ARG A 152 -15.67 -1.45 -4.72
CA ARG A 152 -14.20 -1.52 -4.76
C ARG A 152 -13.72 -1.64 -6.20
N SER A 153 -12.42 -1.44 -6.39
CA SER A 153 -11.81 -1.70 -7.68
C SER A 153 -11.83 -3.19 -8.04
N ASP A 154 -12.31 -3.47 -9.24
CA ASP A 154 -12.13 -4.74 -9.94
C ASP A 154 -10.75 -4.83 -10.64
N GLY A 155 -10.18 -3.68 -11.00
CA GLY A 155 -8.97 -3.47 -11.76
C GLY A 155 -9.06 -2.23 -12.68
N MET A 156 -10.27 -1.78 -13.04
CA MET A 156 -10.49 -0.72 -14.03
C MET A 156 -10.60 0.69 -13.44
N CYS A 157 -10.92 0.79 -12.15
CA CYS A 157 -11.13 2.07 -11.46
C CYS A 157 -10.23 2.20 -10.23
N PHE A 158 -9.94 3.43 -9.80
CA PHE A 158 -9.18 3.71 -8.58
C PHE A 158 -10.11 3.89 -7.37
N GLU A 159 -9.76 3.24 -6.25
CA GLU A 159 -10.38 3.48 -4.95
C GLU A 159 -10.08 4.92 -4.47
N PRO A 160 -10.94 5.52 -3.61
CA PRO A 160 -10.99 6.98 -3.44
C PRO A 160 -9.66 7.65 -3.06
N ARG A 161 -8.83 7.00 -2.24
CA ARG A 161 -7.54 7.58 -1.84
C ARG A 161 -6.49 7.47 -2.93
N SER A 162 -6.40 6.31 -3.58
CA SER A 162 -5.51 6.05 -4.71
C SER A 162 -5.84 7.00 -5.86
N LEU A 163 -7.13 7.23 -6.11
CA LEU A 163 -7.62 8.24 -7.04
C LEU A 163 -7.22 9.65 -6.60
N ALA A 164 -7.31 9.98 -5.31
CA ALA A 164 -6.88 11.29 -4.80
C ALA A 164 -5.37 11.54 -4.94
N GLN A 165 -4.55 10.50 -5.07
CA GLN A 165 -3.13 10.66 -5.45
C GLN A 165 -2.98 10.96 -6.95
N LEU A 166 -3.78 10.31 -7.80
CA LEU A 166 -3.71 10.49 -9.26
C LEU A 166 -4.32 11.82 -9.70
N ALA A 167 -5.60 12.01 -9.38
CA ALA A 167 -6.42 13.16 -9.79
C ALA A 167 -6.23 14.40 -8.92
N GLY A 168 -5.70 14.25 -7.71
CA GLY A 168 -5.74 15.31 -6.69
C GLY A 168 -7.03 15.30 -5.87
N TYR A 169 -7.20 16.33 -5.05
CA TYR A 169 -8.43 16.64 -4.31
C TYR A 169 -8.38 18.07 -3.77
N HIS A 170 -9.53 18.74 -3.70
CA HIS A 170 -9.67 20.00 -2.96
C HIS A 170 -10.39 19.83 -1.62
N SER A 171 -9.91 20.54 -0.62
CA SER A 171 -10.48 20.54 0.73
C SER A 171 -11.62 21.55 0.80
N ASN A 172 -12.83 21.06 1.06
CA ASN A 172 -14.01 21.91 1.18
C ASN A 172 -14.35 22.18 2.65
N PHE A 173 -14.52 23.45 3.02
CA PHE A 173 -15.05 23.86 4.32
C PHE A 173 -16.52 24.24 4.19
N MET A 174 -17.41 23.49 4.84
CA MET A 174 -18.88 23.65 4.72
C MET A 174 -19.41 23.68 3.27
N GLY A 175 -18.75 22.96 2.35
CA GLY A 175 -19.11 22.92 0.93
C GLY A 175 -18.47 24.00 0.06
N PHE A 176 -17.72 24.95 0.65
CA PHE A 176 -16.92 25.92 -0.10
C PHE A 176 -15.49 25.40 -0.28
N PRO A 177 -14.92 25.39 -1.50
CA PRO A 177 -13.51 25.05 -1.69
C PRO A 177 -12.63 26.06 -0.96
N LEU A 178 -11.65 25.57 -0.20
CA LEU A 178 -10.61 26.40 0.39
C LEU A 178 -9.47 26.55 -0.63
N PRO A 179 -9.22 27.75 -1.20
CA PRO A 179 -8.18 27.94 -2.20
C PRO A 179 -6.80 27.55 -1.67
N GLY A 180 -6.07 26.72 -2.41
CA GLY A 180 -4.77 26.20 -2.00
C GLY A 180 -4.77 25.11 -0.92
N ALA A 181 -5.93 24.65 -0.44
CA ALA A 181 -6.01 23.52 0.49
C ALA A 181 -6.45 22.24 -0.24
N GLY A 182 -5.54 21.27 -0.32
CA GLY A 182 -5.75 20.05 -1.11
C GLY A 182 -4.45 19.52 -1.68
N SER A 183 -4.55 18.79 -2.79
CA SER A 183 -3.42 18.35 -3.61
C SER A 183 -3.83 18.40 -5.07
N ASN A 184 -2.93 18.83 -5.97
CA ASN A 184 -3.13 18.76 -7.42
C ASN A 184 -2.98 17.32 -7.96
N GLY A 185 -2.61 16.37 -7.09
CA GLY A 185 -2.31 14.99 -7.49
C GLY A 185 -1.09 14.90 -8.41
N ALA A 186 -0.99 13.76 -9.09
CA ALA A 186 0.00 13.54 -10.13
C ALA A 186 -0.41 14.15 -11.47
N VAL A 187 -1.72 14.26 -11.74
CA VAL A 187 -2.21 14.84 -13.00
C VAL A 187 -1.87 16.32 -13.08
N GLY A 188 -2.16 17.14 -12.06
CA GLY A 188 -1.77 18.56 -12.07
C GLY A 188 -0.34 18.84 -11.62
N ALA A 189 0.54 17.85 -11.67
CA ALA A 189 1.94 18.01 -11.27
C ALA A 189 2.82 18.75 -12.31
N PRO A 190 2.50 18.78 -13.61
CA PRO A 190 3.14 19.67 -14.58
C PRO A 190 2.84 21.16 -14.34
N ASP A 191 1.63 21.50 -13.87
CA ASP A 191 1.20 22.88 -13.55
C ASP A 191 1.89 23.47 -12.32
N MET A 192 2.46 22.64 -11.44
CA MET A 192 2.92 23.09 -10.13
C MET A 192 4.17 23.99 -10.22
N LEU A 193 4.06 25.16 -9.60
CA LEU A 193 5.15 26.12 -9.42
C LEU A 193 6.20 25.63 -8.39
N ASP A 194 6.97 24.58 -8.70
CA ASP A 194 8.12 24.17 -7.88
C ASP A 194 9.26 23.46 -8.65
N PRO A 195 10.35 24.16 -9.04
CA PRO A 195 10.57 25.61 -8.98
C PRO A 195 10.00 26.36 -10.20
N VAL A 196 9.64 25.63 -11.26
CA VAL A 196 9.08 26.14 -12.54
C VAL A 196 8.12 25.04 -13.06
N PRO A 197 6.98 25.37 -13.70
CA PRO A 197 6.13 24.40 -14.38
C PRO A 197 6.91 23.64 -15.46
N GLU A 198 6.37 22.51 -15.92
CA GLU A 198 6.96 21.79 -17.05
C GLU A 198 6.83 22.58 -18.38
N GLY A 199 7.62 22.20 -19.39
CA GLY A 199 7.64 22.90 -20.67
C GLY A 199 6.41 22.59 -21.54
N PRO A 200 6.25 23.27 -22.70
CA PRO A 200 5.13 23.05 -23.62
C PRO A 200 5.01 21.60 -24.10
N GLU A 201 6.07 20.78 -24.00
CA GLU A 201 6.04 19.35 -24.27
C GLU A 201 5.16 18.54 -23.30
N ALA A 202 4.94 19.02 -22.07
CA ALA A 202 4.01 18.39 -21.13
C ALA A 202 2.55 18.78 -21.41
N HIS A 203 2.34 19.98 -21.98
CA HIS A 203 1.05 20.57 -22.33
C HIS A 203 0.62 20.32 -23.80
N CYS A 204 1.43 19.58 -24.55
CA CYS A 204 1.25 19.32 -25.99
C CYS A 204 1.14 20.59 -26.88
N ASP A 205 1.72 21.69 -26.42
CA ASP A 205 1.74 22.99 -27.09
C ASP A 205 2.85 23.10 -28.16
N ASP A 206 2.95 24.27 -28.79
CA ASP A 206 3.87 24.67 -29.86
C ASP A 206 3.80 23.85 -31.17
N ALA A 207 2.85 22.91 -31.30
CA ALA A 207 2.54 22.23 -32.57
C ALA A 207 1.52 23.02 -33.42
N ASP A 208 1.63 24.35 -33.42
CA ASP A 208 0.76 25.28 -34.11
C ASP A 208 1.03 25.32 -35.63
N PHE A 209 -0.04 25.25 -36.43
CA PHE A 209 0.06 25.32 -37.89
C PHE A 209 -1.25 25.75 -38.54
N ILE A 210 -1.16 26.70 -39.48
CA ILE A 210 -2.23 26.99 -40.44
C ILE A 210 -1.64 26.92 -41.85
N ASP A 211 -2.32 26.22 -42.76
CA ASP A 211 -2.00 26.22 -44.19
C ASP A 211 -2.44 27.54 -44.84
N MET A 212 -1.69 28.61 -44.56
CA MET A 212 -1.88 29.92 -45.17
C MET A 212 -0.54 30.59 -45.52
N PRO A 213 -0.46 31.34 -46.63
CA PRO A 213 0.76 32.05 -47.01
C PRO A 213 1.24 33.02 -45.92
N GLY A 214 2.49 32.85 -45.48
CA GLY A 214 3.12 33.73 -44.49
C GLY A 214 2.89 33.35 -43.03
N TYR A 215 2.25 32.21 -42.73
CA TYR A 215 2.14 31.74 -41.34
C TYR A 215 3.55 31.47 -40.75
N PRO A 216 3.85 31.85 -39.48
CA PRO A 216 5.23 31.81 -38.97
C PRO A 216 5.85 30.42 -38.78
N ARG A 217 5.04 29.35 -38.76
CA ARG A 217 5.48 27.97 -38.54
C ARG A 217 5.16 27.07 -39.73
N THR A 218 6.11 26.22 -40.10
CA THR A 218 5.93 25.20 -41.14
C THR A 218 5.29 23.93 -40.57
N ARG A 219 4.64 23.14 -41.43
CA ARG A 219 4.04 21.85 -41.05
C ARG A 219 5.07 20.90 -40.41
N ASP A 220 6.29 20.88 -40.92
CA ASP A 220 7.39 20.05 -40.40
C ASP A 220 7.81 20.47 -38.98
N GLN A 221 7.90 21.79 -38.72
CA GLN A 221 8.20 22.32 -37.38
C GLN A 221 7.10 21.99 -36.37
N ALA A 222 5.84 22.07 -36.78
CA ALA A 222 4.70 21.72 -35.94
C ALA A 222 4.63 20.20 -35.69
N ASN A 223 4.95 19.37 -36.68
CA ASN A 223 5.06 17.92 -36.50
C ASN A 223 6.21 17.54 -35.55
N ALA A 224 7.34 18.25 -35.60
CA ALA A 224 8.45 18.05 -34.67
C ALA A 224 8.12 18.47 -33.23
N ALA A 225 7.31 19.51 -33.04
CA ALA A 225 6.79 19.88 -31.71
C ALA A 225 5.81 18.82 -31.17
N LEU A 226 4.86 18.36 -32.00
CA LEU A 226 3.95 17.27 -31.62
C LEU A 226 4.72 15.99 -31.26
N GLN A 227 5.73 15.62 -32.04
CA GLN A 227 6.62 14.50 -31.73
C GLN A 227 7.29 14.67 -30.35
N THR A 228 7.77 15.88 -30.04
CA THR A 228 8.38 16.18 -28.72
C THR A 228 7.40 15.96 -27.58
N CYS A 229 6.13 16.38 -27.72
CA CYS A 229 5.09 16.07 -26.73
C CYS A 229 4.88 14.54 -26.60
N ILE A 230 4.64 13.85 -27.72
CA ILE A 230 4.34 12.41 -27.67
C ILE A 230 5.49 11.60 -27.08
N ASP A 231 6.75 11.96 -27.37
CA ASP A 231 7.92 11.33 -26.74
C ASP A 231 8.04 11.69 -25.25
N HIS A 232 7.64 12.89 -24.82
CA HIS A 232 7.53 13.24 -23.39
C HIS A 232 6.48 12.35 -22.70
N LEU A 233 5.25 12.26 -23.22
CA LEU A 233 4.17 11.48 -22.62
C LEU A 233 4.49 9.98 -22.57
N ARG A 234 5.10 9.43 -23.64
CA ARG A 234 5.65 8.07 -23.65
C ARG A 234 6.74 7.88 -22.60
N GLY A 235 7.65 8.84 -22.45
CA GLY A 235 8.68 8.82 -21.41
C GLY A 235 8.09 8.77 -20.00
N ARG A 236 7.05 9.56 -19.72
CA ARG A 236 6.30 9.53 -18.45
C ARG A 236 5.55 8.21 -18.24
N PHE A 237 4.93 7.66 -19.29
CA PHE A 237 4.28 6.35 -19.23
C PHE A 237 5.29 5.21 -18.99
N HIS A 238 6.47 5.25 -19.63
CA HIS A 238 7.55 4.28 -19.41
C HIS A 238 8.18 4.41 -18.02
N GLN A 239 8.26 5.63 -17.45
CA GLN A 239 8.61 5.85 -16.04
C GLN A 239 7.64 5.11 -15.11
N ALA A 240 6.33 5.20 -15.37
CA ALA A 240 5.32 4.46 -14.60
C ALA A 240 5.43 2.94 -14.78
N TRP A 241 5.58 2.46 -16.02
CA TRP A 241 5.80 1.03 -16.31
C TRP A 241 7.01 0.48 -15.54
N ALA A 242 8.15 1.16 -15.60
CA ALA A 242 9.38 0.72 -14.94
C ALA A 242 9.25 0.71 -13.42
N ALA A 243 8.49 1.65 -12.84
CA ALA A 243 8.18 1.64 -11.40
C ALA A 243 7.22 0.50 -10.99
N ALA A 244 6.29 0.09 -11.87
CA ALA A 244 5.28 -0.92 -11.56
C ALA A 244 5.89 -2.28 -11.19
N ALA A 245 7.05 -2.63 -11.76
CA ALA A 245 7.80 -3.83 -11.40
C ALA A 245 8.13 -3.92 -9.89
N ARG A 246 8.30 -2.78 -9.20
CA ARG A 246 8.59 -2.73 -7.75
C ARG A 246 7.35 -2.72 -6.85
N LEU A 247 6.14 -2.76 -7.40
CA LEU A 247 4.92 -2.98 -6.60
C LEU A 247 4.93 -4.38 -5.95
N LEU A 248 5.64 -5.32 -6.57
CA LEU A 248 5.75 -6.71 -6.18
C LEU A 248 7.20 -7.07 -5.84
N ASP A 249 7.40 -8.07 -4.98
CA ASP A 249 8.72 -8.64 -4.71
C ASP A 249 9.09 -9.75 -5.69
N ASP A 250 10.26 -10.35 -5.47
CA ASP A 250 10.82 -11.48 -6.24
C ASP A 250 9.89 -12.72 -6.30
N LYS A 251 8.88 -12.78 -5.44
CA LYS A 251 7.89 -13.86 -5.34
C LYS A 251 6.49 -13.43 -5.80
N GLY A 252 6.38 -12.26 -6.43
CA GLY A 252 5.08 -11.74 -6.89
C GLY A 252 4.13 -11.41 -5.73
N ARG A 253 4.66 -11.03 -4.56
CA ARG A 253 3.86 -10.59 -3.40
C ARG A 253 3.90 -9.07 -3.31
N VAL A 254 2.80 -8.47 -2.87
CA VAL A 254 2.66 -7.00 -2.76
C VAL A 254 3.65 -6.44 -1.72
N GLN A 255 4.57 -5.58 -2.13
CA GLN A 255 5.53 -4.94 -1.23
C GLN A 255 4.85 -3.84 -0.41
N ARG A 256 4.81 -3.99 0.92
CA ARG A 256 4.12 -3.06 1.84
C ARG A 256 4.62 -1.62 1.69
N ASP A 257 5.90 -1.44 1.93
CA ASP A 257 6.62 -0.18 1.90
C ASP A 257 6.54 0.51 0.53
N MET A 258 6.47 -0.26 -0.55
CA MET A 258 6.34 0.26 -1.92
C MET A 258 4.91 0.64 -2.33
N THR A 259 3.87 0.16 -1.62
CA THR A 259 2.45 0.29 -2.03
C THR A 259 1.55 1.00 -1.00
N GLU A 260 2.02 1.20 0.22
CA GLU A 260 1.23 1.77 1.30
C GLU A 260 1.06 3.29 1.17
N ILE A 261 -0.19 3.75 1.11
CA ILE A 261 -0.61 5.15 1.18
C ILE A 261 -1.46 5.35 2.45
N LYS A 262 -0.78 5.65 3.57
CA LYS A 262 -1.38 5.74 4.91
C LYS A 262 -1.80 7.16 5.27
N ALA A 263 -2.87 7.26 6.06
CA ALA A 263 -3.31 8.53 6.65
C ALA A 263 -2.63 8.65 8.00
N GLY A 264 -1.80 9.68 8.15
CA GLY A 264 -1.09 9.95 9.39
C GLY A 264 -0.11 11.11 9.19
N PRO A 265 0.18 11.89 10.25
CA PRO A 265 1.04 13.07 10.18
C PRO A 265 2.51 12.76 9.80
N PHE A 266 2.93 11.49 9.86
CA PHE A 266 4.31 11.06 9.61
C PHE A 266 4.45 10.03 8.47
N GLY A 267 3.39 9.83 7.68
CA GLY A 267 3.42 8.90 6.55
C GLY A 267 2.01 8.61 6.02
N GLY A 268 1.61 9.06 4.84
CA GLY A 268 2.34 9.94 3.92
C GLY A 268 1.81 9.71 2.52
N ASP A 269 0.97 10.62 2.05
CA ASP A 269 0.49 10.63 0.66
C ASP A 269 1.68 10.81 -0.32
N CYS A 270 1.41 10.65 -1.61
CA CYS A 270 2.42 10.82 -2.65
C CYS A 270 2.72 12.31 -2.86
N THR A 271 3.99 12.64 -3.08
CA THR A 271 4.48 14.01 -3.25
C THR A 271 5.08 14.17 -4.63
N PHE A 272 4.44 14.96 -5.50
CA PHE A 272 4.75 15.05 -6.93
C PHE A 272 5.54 16.32 -7.31
N ALA A 273 6.39 16.80 -6.40
CA ALA A 273 7.23 17.99 -6.61
C ALA A 273 8.63 17.64 -7.15
N PHE A 274 9.23 18.55 -7.93
CA PHE A 274 10.56 18.43 -8.55
C PHE A 274 10.72 17.32 -9.61
N ALA A 275 10.17 17.55 -10.80
CA ALA A 275 10.32 16.66 -11.97
C ALA A 275 11.77 16.20 -12.26
N SER A 276 12.78 17.03 -11.96
CA SER A 276 14.20 16.74 -12.15
C SER A 276 14.87 15.89 -11.06
N LEU A 277 14.22 15.72 -9.89
CA LEU A 277 14.69 14.86 -8.80
C LEU A 277 13.98 13.49 -8.79
N GLN A 278 12.91 13.36 -9.56
CA GLN A 278 12.06 12.17 -9.66
C GLN A 278 12.69 11.13 -10.59
N THR A 279 13.47 10.24 -10.00
CA THR A 279 13.93 9.01 -10.65
C THR A 279 12.96 7.89 -10.35
N ASN A 280 12.66 7.04 -11.34
CA ASN A 280 11.84 5.84 -11.12
C ASN A 280 12.41 4.96 -9.99
N GLU A 281 13.73 4.97 -9.73
CA GLU A 281 14.44 4.19 -8.72
C GLU A 281 14.19 4.60 -7.25
N ARG A 282 13.86 5.87 -6.96
CA ARG A 282 13.76 6.38 -5.57
C ARG A 282 12.32 6.61 -5.16
N GLY A 283 11.97 6.28 -3.92
CA GLY A 283 10.60 6.42 -3.41
C GLY A 283 9.72 5.18 -3.62
N ARG A 284 8.49 5.27 -3.11
CA ARG A 284 7.51 4.16 -3.10
C ARG A 284 7.03 3.89 -4.53
N ALA A 285 7.14 2.64 -4.98
CA ALA A 285 6.76 2.24 -6.34
C ALA A 285 5.38 2.76 -6.76
N LYS A 286 4.36 2.63 -5.91
CA LYS A 286 3.00 3.11 -6.20
C LYS A 286 2.95 4.61 -6.50
N CYS A 287 3.68 5.43 -5.76
CA CYS A 287 3.73 6.86 -6.05
C CYS A 287 4.41 7.16 -7.38
N ASN A 288 5.51 6.48 -7.68
CA ASN A 288 6.24 6.67 -8.94
C ASN A 288 5.42 6.20 -10.17
N VAL A 289 4.60 5.16 -10.01
CA VAL A 289 3.63 4.71 -11.03
C VAL A 289 2.53 5.76 -11.22
N ILE A 290 1.92 6.22 -10.12
CA ILE A 290 0.88 7.26 -10.16
C ILE A 290 1.41 8.56 -10.75
N GLU A 291 2.66 8.93 -10.45
CA GLU A 291 3.34 10.11 -10.99
C GLU A 291 3.52 10.04 -12.51
N GLY A 292 4.18 9.00 -13.03
CA GLY A 292 4.40 8.86 -14.47
C GLY A 292 3.08 8.74 -15.24
N LEU A 293 2.08 8.07 -14.65
CA LEU A 293 0.74 7.98 -15.21
C LEU A 293 0.03 9.34 -15.23
N GLY A 294 0.06 10.09 -14.12
CA GLY A 294 -0.57 11.39 -14.00
C GLY A 294 0.04 12.42 -14.95
N ARG A 295 1.38 12.53 -15.01
CA ARG A 295 2.06 13.43 -15.94
C ARG A 295 1.82 13.06 -17.42
N ALA A 296 1.63 11.78 -17.73
CA ALA A 296 1.24 11.37 -19.09
C ALA A 296 -0.23 11.72 -19.39
N LEU A 297 -1.14 11.50 -18.44
CA LEU A 297 -2.55 11.86 -18.56
C LEU A 297 -2.76 13.37 -18.69
N HIS A 298 -1.95 14.18 -18.01
CA HIS A 298 -1.94 15.64 -18.11
C HIS A 298 -1.87 16.09 -19.57
N GLY A 299 -0.83 15.70 -20.30
CA GLY A 299 -0.66 16.06 -21.71
C GLY A 299 -1.66 15.42 -22.67
N VAL A 300 -2.25 14.27 -22.32
CA VAL A 300 -3.39 13.71 -23.06
C VAL A 300 -4.62 14.61 -22.93
N GLN A 301 -4.89 15.13 -21.73
CA GLN A 301 -6.01 16.03 -21.46
C GLN A 301 -5.78 17.39 -22.14
N ASP A 302 -4.58 17.96 -21.95
CA ASP A 302 -4.14 19.21 -22.59
C ASP A 302 -4.17 19.13 -24.12
N PHE A 303 -3.87 17.98 -24.73
CA PHE A 303 -3.99 17.85 -26.18
C PHE A 303 -5.43 18.12 -26.69
N TYR A 304 -6.47 17.63 -26.02
CA TYR A 304 -7.85 17.87 -26.46
C TYR A 304 -8.36 19.27 -26.12
N ALA A 305 -7.83 19.83 -25.03
CA ALA A 305 -8.04 21.19 -24.55
C ALA A 305 -7.37 22.26 -25.44
N HIS A 306 -6.14 22.04 -25.89
CA HIS A 306 -5.29 23.06 -26.54
C HIS A 306 -5.14 22.83 -28.04
N SER A 307 -5.75 21.76 -28.59
CA SER A 307 -5.78 21.49 -30.03
C SER A 307 -7.14 21.74 -30.66
N ASN A 308 -7.13 21.84 -31.99
CA ASN A 308 -8.32 21.87 -32.82
C ASN A 308 -8.90 20.48 -33.15
N TRP A 309 -8.51 19.40 -32.46
CA TRP A 309 -8.84 18.03 -32.85
C TRP A 309 -10.34 17.73 -32.84
N VAL A 310 -11.02 17.93 -31.71
CA VAL A 310 -12.47 17.72 -31.59
C VAL A 310 -13.31 18.96 -31.93
N ASP A 311 -12.68 20.14 -31.98
CA ASP A 311 -13.39 21.41 -31.93
C ASP A 311 -13.85 21.92 -33.30
N ARG A 312 -14.63 23.00 -33.25
CA ARG A 312 -15.13 23.74 -34.41
C ARG A 312 -14.69 25.19 -34.34
N ALA A 313 -14.32 25.74 -35.50
CA ALA A 313 -14.03 27.16 -35.68
C ALA A 313 -15.30 28.01 -35.60
N ASP A 314 -15.15 29.28 -35.22
CA ASP A 314 -16.23 30.27 -35.27
C ASP A 314 -16.70 30.41 -36.74
N PRO A 315 -17.95 30.06 -37.07
CA PRO A 315 -18.46 30.12 -38.44
C PRO A 315 -18.72 31.56 -38.93
N SER A 316 -18.68 32.55 -38.03
CA SER A 316 -18.86 33.98 -38.33
C SER A 316 -17.54 34.69 -38.67
N GLN A 317 -16.40 34.09 -38.37
CA GLN A 317 -15.06 34.66 -38.59
C GLN A 317 -14.28 33.89 -39.68
N PRO A 318 -13.41 34.57 -40.46
CA PRO A 318 -12.53 33.89 -41.40
C PRO A 318 -11.47 33.06 -40.66
N ILE A 319 -11.00 31.98 -41.31
CA ILE A 319 -9.89 31.19 -40.80
C ILE A 319 -8.61 32.04 -40.74
N SER A 320 -7.99 32.10 -39.57
CA SER A 320 -6.81 32.93 -39.27
C SER A 320 -6.14 32.46 -37.98
N HIS A 321 -5.02 33.08 -37.57
CA HIS A 321 -4.35 32.73 -36.32
C HIS A 321 -5.19 33.01 -35.05
N VAL A 322 -6.21 33.89 -35.12
CA VAL A 322 -7.19 34.13 -34.02
C VAL A 322 -8.49 33.33 -34.17
N ASN A 323 -8.67 32.61 -35.28
CA ASN A 323 -9.76 31.65 -35.49
C ASN A 323 -9.23 30.48 -36.34
N PRO A 324 -8.41 29.58 -35.76
CA PRO A 324 -7.85 28.44 -36.49
C PRO A 324 -8.97 27.49 -36.95
N PRO A 325 -8.74 26.69 -38.01
CA PRO A 325 -9.73 25.70 -38.46
C PRO A 325 -9.99 24.69 -37.34
N GLY A 326 -11.22 24.21 -37.20
CA GLY A 326 -11.56 23.07 -36.35
C GLY A 326 -11.58 21.78 -37.16
N LEU A 327 -11.08 20.66 -36.60
CA LEU A 327 -11.12 19.37 -37.29
C LEU A 327 -12.42 18.58 -37.03
N ALA A 328 -13.16 18.94 -35.97
CA ALA A 328 -14.44 18.33 -35.59
C ALA A 328 -14.42 16.78 -35.53
N ARG A 329 -13.30 16.19 -35.11
CA ARG A 329 -13.13 14.74 -35.00
C ARG A 329 -13.90 14.19 -33.81
N THR A 330 -14.30 12.92 -33.93
CA THR A 330 -15.04 12.17 -32.90
C THR A 330 -14.33 10.87 -32.52
N ASP A 331 -13.13 10.66 -33.02
CA ASP A 331 -12.25 9.55 -32.72
C ASP A 331 -11.01 10.04 -31.97
N ARG A 332 -10.39 9.14 -31.18
CA ARG A 332 -9.18 9.42 -30.42
C ARG A 332 -8.00 9.72 -31.35
N ALA A 333 -7.06 10.53 -30.89
CA ALA A 333 -5.80 10.76 -31.59
C ALA A 333 -4.96 9.47 -31.61
N PRO A 334 -4.71 8.86 -32.79
CA PRO A 334 -4.11 7.52 -32.88
C PRO A 334 -2.62 7.46 -32.47
N PHE A 335 -2.02 8.62 -32.16
CA PHE A 335 -0.69 8.75 -31.59
C PHE A 335 -0.68 8.90 -30.05
N LEU A 336 -1.82 9.16 -29.42
CA LEU A 336 -2.01 9.12 -27.95
C LEU A 336 -2.49 7.75 -27.46
N THR A 337 -3.22 7.00 -28.28
CA THR A 337 -3.79 5.68 -27.91
C THR A 337 -2.75 4.59 -27.58
N ASP A 338 -1.48 4.77 -27.98
CA ASP A 338 -0.38 3.88 -27.64
C ASP A 338 0.83 4.66 -27.09
N LEU A 339 0.78 4.89 -25.77
CA LEU A 339 1.91 5.43 -24.99
C LEU A 339 2.98 4.38 -24.66
N ALA A 340 2.76 3.09 -24.99
CA ALA A 340 3.79 2.06 -24.88
C ALA A 340 4.71 2.03 -26.12
N ALA A 341 4.24 2.52 -27.27
CA ALA A 341 5.00 2.64 -28.50
C ALA A 341 6.33 3.41 -28.35
N THR A 342 7.23 3.18 -29.31
CA THR A 342 8.53 3.86 -29.41
C THR A 342 8.78 4.33 -30.85
N GLY A 343 9.52 5.43 -31.00
CA GLY A 343 9.85 5.99 -32.31
C GLY A 343 8.83 7.00 -32.85
N PRO A 344 9.02 7.49 -34.08
CA PRO A 344 8.24 8.59 -34.63
C PRO A 344 6.76 8.24 -34.83
N ILE A 345 5.90 9.26 -34.70
CA ILE A 345 4.51 9.22 -35.15
C ILE A 345 4.49 8.96 -36.66
N ASP A 346 3.59 8.10 -37.15
CA ASP A 346 3.39 7.94 -38.59
C ASP A 346 2.80 9.25 -39.16
N PRO A 347 3.44 9.91 -40.15
CA PRO A 347 2.89 11.14 -40.74
C PRO A 347 1.47 10.99 -41.28
N ALA A 348 1.02 9.78 -41.63
CA ALA A 348 -0.37 9.52 -42.04
C ALA A 348 -1.39 9.62 -40.89
N GLN A 349 -0.94 9.54 -39.63
CA GLN A 349 -1.76 9.72 -38.43
C GLN A 349 -1.98 11.20 -38.07
N ILE A 350 -1.18 12.12 -38.61
CA ILE A 350 -1.24 13.56 -38.31
C ILE A 350 -2.11 14.26 -39.38
N PRO A 351 -3.31 14.76 -39.04
CA PRO A 351 -4.11 15.54 -39.98
C PRO A 351 -3.36 16.80 -40.41
N HIS A 352 -3.33 17.11 -41.71
CA HIS A 352 -2.61 18.27 -42.25
C HIS A 352 -2.94 19.58 -41.51
N ASN A 353 -4.20 19.77 -41.14
CA ASN A 353 -4.71 20.97 -40.48
C ASN A 353 -4.72 20.88 -38.94
N LEU A 354 -4.08 19.87 -38.33
CA LEU A 354 -3.93 19.79 -36.87
C LEU A 354 -3.08 20.96 -36.36
N SER A 355 -3.60 21.73 -35.42
CA SER A 355 -2.88 22.78 -34.70
C SER A 355 -3.09 22.59 -33.21
N THR A 356 -2.01 22.68 -32.43
CA THR A 356 -2.10 23.02 -31.00
C THR A 356 -1.76 24.50 -30.80
N GLY A 357 -1.77 24.97 -29.55
CA GLY A 357 -1.52 26.37 -29.21
C GLY A 357 -0.04 26.69 -29.06
N CYS A 358 0.38 27.89 -29.45
CA CYS A 358 1.68 28.44 -29.06
C CYS A 358 1.64 28.92 -27.60
N PHE A 359 2.57 28.44 -26.77
CA PHE A 359 2.62 28.75 -25.33
C PHE A 359 3.59 29.89 -25.00
N VAL A 360 3.13 30.89 -24.26
CA VAL A 360 3.94 32.00 -23.72
C VAL A 360 3.43 32.44 -22.36
N LEU A 361 4.34 32.85 -21.48
CA LEU A 361 3.97 33.43 -20.19
C LEU A 361 4.12 34.98 -20.20
N PRO A 362 3.10 35.74 -19.76
CA PRO A 362 1.75 35.32 -19.38
C PRO A 362 0.86 35.06 -20.62
N ASP A 363 0.06 33.99 -20.58
CA ASP A 363 -0.71 33.50 -21.74
C ASP A 363 -1.99 34.32 -22.06
N LYS A 364 -2.39 35.23 -21.17
CA LYS A 364 -3.63 36.04 -21.28
C LYS A 364 -3.65 37.08 -22.41
N THR A 365 -2.77 36.99 -23.40
CA THR A 365 -2.72 37.96 -24.49
C THR A 365 -2.33 37.27 -25.80
N PRO A 366 -3.26 37.16 -26.76
CA PRO A 366 -2.95 36.68 -28.10
C PRO A 366 -1.77 37.42 -28.71
N GLY A 367 -0.80 36.67 -29.25
CA GLY A 367 0.27 37.22 -30.07
C GLY A 367 1.47 37.86 -29.34
N VAL A 368 1.69 37.60 -28.05
CA VAL A 368 2.88 38.16 -27.35
C VAL A 368 4.15 37.30 -27.53
N GLY A 369 5.32 37.95 -27.51
CA GLY A 369 6.62 37.28 -27.47
C GLY A 369 6.89 36.33 -28.64
N GLY A 370 7.15 35.06 -28.35
CA GLY A 370 7.39 34.01 -29.35
C GLY A 370 6.15 33.55 -30.11
N CYS A 371 4.96 34.01 -29.72
CA CYS A 371 3.67 33.66 -30.32
C CYS A 371 3.06 34.74 -31.21
N THR A 372 3.76 35.84 -31.50
CA THR A 372 3.26 36.87 -32.43
C THR A 372 2.92 36.27 -33.80
N ASP A 373 1.72 36.60 -34.29
CA ASP A 373 1.10 36.09 -35.53
C ASP A 373 0.91 34.55 -35.60
N ARG A 374 1.06 33.84 -34.47
CA ARG A 374 0.78 32.40 -34.32
C ARG A 374 -0.57 32.17 -33.63
N VAL A 375 -1.15 30.99 -33.83
CA VAL A 375 -2.26 30.47 -33.02
C VAL A 375 -1.75 30.33 -31.60
N THR A 376 -2.27 31.12 -30.66
CA THR A 376 -1.88 31.00 -29.26
C THR A 376 -2.60 29.86 -28.57
N HIS A 377 -2.03 29.40 -27.46
CA HIS A 377 -2.72 28.55 -26.51
C HIS A 377 -4.09 29.13 -26.12
N HIS A 378 -4.14 30.38 -25.64
CA HIS A 378 -5.38 31.12 -25.36
C HIS A 378 -6.42 31.14 -26.51
N THR A 379 -6.01 30.98 -27.78
CA THR A 379 -6.97 30.93 -28.91
C THR A 379 -7.69 29.58 -29.02
N LEU A 380 -7.09 28.49 -28.54
CA LEU A 380 -7.62 27.13 -28.65
C LEU A 380 -8.20 26.58 -27.34
N THR A 381 -7.83 27.14 -26.19
CA THR A 381 -8.24 26.68 -24.85
C THR A 381 -9.75 26.47 -24.66
N LYS A 382 -10.08 25.47 -23.84
CA LYS A 382 -11.43 25.10 -23.41
C LYS A 382 -11.53 24.99 -21.86
N ASP A 383 -10.56 25.53 -21.12
CA ASP A 383 -10.12 24.93 -19.84
C ASP A 383 -10.50 25.73 -18.58
N HIS A 384 -11.67 26.36 -18.64
CA HIS A 384 -12.31 27.04 -17.51
C HIS A 384 -13.71 26.47 -17.22
N GLY A 385 -14.05 25.30 -17.75
CA GLY A 385 -15.40 24.75 -17.71
C GLY A 385 -15.72 23.86 -16.52
N ILE A 386 -16.96 23.91 -16.06
CA ILE A 386 -17.41 23.10 -14.90
C ILE A 386 -17.75 21.67 -15.34
N ILE A 387 -17.04 20.68 -14.79
CA ILE A 387 -17.27 19.25 -15.01
C ILE A 387 -17.96 18.64 -13.78
N PHE A 388 -19.04 17.87 -13.96
CA PHE A 388 -19.69 17.13 -12.88
C PHE A 388 -19.40 15.62 -12.98
N LEU A 389 -19.16 14.97 -11.84
CA LEU A 389 -18.83 13.53 -11.73
C LEU A 389 -19.95 12.57 -12.17
N ASN A 390 -21.09 13.08 -12.60
CA ASN A 390 -22.18 12.32 -13.24
C ASN A 390 -22.08 12.34 -14.79
N GLY A 391 -21.05 12.95 -15.37
CA GLY A 391 -20.86 13.11 -16.82
C GLY A 391 -21.65 14.26 -17.44
N SER A 392 -22.21 15.17 -16.63
CA SER A 392 -22.80 16.43 -17.11
C SER A 392 -21.83 17.61 -16.97
N PHE A 393 -22.11 18.69 -17.69
CA PHE A 393 -21.25 19.87 -17.78
C PHE A 393 -22.05 21.12 -17.36
N GLY A 394 -21.36 22.10 -16.76
CA GLY A 394 -21.88 23.43 -16.48
C GLY A 394 -21.42 24.44 -17.53
N ASP A 395 -21.28 25.70 -17.14
CA ASP A 395 -20.73 26.73 -18.02
C ASP A 395 -19.27 26.41 -18.38
N ALA A 396 -18.86 26.72 -19.62
CA ALA A 396 -17.49 26.51 -20.13
C ALA A 396 -16.45 27.53 -19.59
N GLY A 397 -16.86 28.39 -18.65
CA GLY A 397 -16.06 29.45 -18.06
C GLY A 397 -15.86 30.67 -18.96
N PRO A 398 -15.47 31.82 -18.37
CA PRO A 398 -15.08 33.01 -19.13
C PRO A 398 -13.69 32.83 -19.75
N ASP A 399 -13.35 33.66 -20.73
CA ASP A 399 -11.99 33.74 -21.29
C ASP A 399 -11.55 32.43 -21.98
N THR A 400 -12.52 31.71 -22.55
CA THR A 400 -12.32 30.54 -23.42
C THR A 400 -12.88 30.84 -24.83
N PRO A 401 -12.16 31.63 -25.67
CA PRO A 401 -12.68 32.13 -26.94
C PRO A 401 -13.27 31.03 -27.84
N ARG A 402 -12.69 29.82 -27.74
CA ARG A 402 -13.11 28.65 -28.51
C ARG A 402 -14.46 28.07 -28.09
N SER A 403 -14.78 28.08 -26.80
CA SER A 403 -16.06 27.63 -26.25
C SER A 403 -17.13 28.73 -26.30
N GLU A 404 -16.73 29.99 -26.09
CA GLU A 404 -17.61 31.16 -26.21
C GLU A 404 -18.16 31.31 -27.64
N ALA A 405 -17.32 31.08 -28.66
CA ALA A 405 -17.74 31.19 -30.06
C ALA A 405 -18.58 30.00 -30.56
N VAL A 406 -18.33 28.78 -30.07
CA VAL A 406 -19.09 27.58 -30.46
C VAL A 406 -19.41 26.71 -29.24
N PRO A 407 -20.66 26.76 -28.73
CA PRO A 407 -21.12 25.88 -27.66
C PRO A 407 -20.96 24.40 -28.02
N GLY A 408 -20.53 23.58 -27.06
CA GLY A 408 -20.20 22.17 -27.25
C GLY A 408 -18.70 21.87 -27.41
N ASN A 409 -17.85 22.88 -27.71
CA ASN A 409 -16.41 22.66 -27.89
C ASN A 409 -15.72 22.16 -26.60
N PHE A 410 -16.09 22.69 -25.43
CA PHE A 410 -15.60 22.24 -24.12
C PHE A 410 -16.00 20.79 -23.84
N GLU A 411 -17.28 20.48 -24.00
CA GLU A 411 -17.85 19.17 -23.69
C GLU A 411 -17.25 18.07 -24.59
N LEU A 412 -16.97 18.38 -25.86
CA LEU A 412 -16.27 17.49 -26.79
C LEU A 412 -14.82 17.23 -26.37
N ALA A 413 -14.09 18.26 -25.89
CA ALA A 413 -12.73 18.09 -25.40
C ALA A 413 -12.67 17.21 -24.14
N VAL A 414 -13.56 17.47 -23.16
CA VAL A 414 -13.67 16.65 -21.96
C VAL A 414 -14.05 15.21 -22.28
N GLN A 415 -15.00 14.98 -23.20
CA GLN A 415 -15.38 13.63 -23.61
C GLN A 415 -14.22 12.85 -24.23
N ALA A 416 -13.50 13.45 -25.18
CA ALA A 416 -12.34 12.80 -25.80
C ALA A 416 -11.20 12.56 -24.80
N ALA A 417 -10.94 13.51 -23.89
CA ALA A 417 -9.95 13.36 -22.84
C ALA A 417 -10.30 12.25 -21.83
N VAL A 418 -11.58 12.12 -21.43
CA VAL A 418 -12.07 11.00 -20.59
C VAL A 418 -11.92 9.67 -21.31
N GLU A 419 -12.30 9.60 -22.58
CA GLU A 419 -12.16 8.38 -23.36
C GLU A 419 -10.69 7.96 -23.50
N ASP A 420 -9.81 8.85 -23.97
CA ASP A 420 -8.41 8.53 -24.23
C ASP A 420 -7.59 8.29 -22.97
N SER A 421 -8.05 8.80 -21.81
CA SER A 421 -7.51 8.42 -20.51
C SER A 421 -7.74 6.93 -20.17
N GLN A 422 -8.78 6.28 -20.71
CA GLN A 422 -9.09 4.89 -20.38
C GLN A 422 -8.23 3.89 -21.16
N PHE A 423 -7.33 3.22 -20.45
CA PHE A 423 -6.48 2.14 -20.95
C PHE A 423 -7.16 0.76 -20.91
N GLY A 424 -6.81 -0.12 -21.85
CA GLY A 424 -7.41 -1.45 -22.02
C GLY A 424 -6.81 -2.57 -21.14
N GLU A 425 -7.39 -3.78 -21.26
CA GLU A 425 -7.01 -4.97 -20.47
C GLU A 425 -5.57 -5.45 -20.77
N ALA A 426 -4.60 -5.03 -19.95
CA ALA A 426 -3.25 -5.58 -19.93
C ALA A 426 -3.06 -6.55 -18.76
N ARG A 427 -2.49 -7.73 -19.03
CA ARG A 427 -2.13 -8.71 -18.00
C ARG A 427 -1.14 -8.10 -17.00
N GLY A 428 -1.63 -7.91 -15.78
CA GLY A 428 -0.90 -7.26 -14.69
C GLY A 428 -1.71 -7.18 -13.41
N ASP A 429 -2.75 -8.02 -13.27
CA ASP A 429 -3.90 -7.88 -12.38
C ASP A 429 -3.55 -7.57 -10.92
N LEU A 430 -2.40 -8.07 -10.47
CA LEU A 430 -1.88 -7.84 -9.13
C LEU A 430 -1.15 -6.49 -8.99
N MET A 431 -0.35 -6.10 -9.99
CA MET A 431 0.25 -4.76 -10.06
C MET A 431 -0.85 -3.71 -10.19
N ILE A 432 -1.82 -3.94 -11.09
CA ILE A 432 -3.02 -3.11 -11.28
C ILE A 432 -3.78 -3.01 -9.95
N CYS A 433 -4.18 -4.14 -9.34
CA CYS A 433 -4.84 -4.13 -8.02
C CYS A 433 -4.04 -3.33 -6.97
N SER A 434 -2.72 -3.45 -6.96
CA SER A 434 -1.86 -2.72 -6.00
C SER A 434 -1.79 -1.22 -6.29
N LEU A 435 -1.83 -0.83 -7.56
CA LEU A 435 -1.90 0.56 -7.99
C LEU A 435 -3.25 1.20 -7.63
N VAL A 436 -4.35 0.51 -7.90
CA VAL A 436 -5.70 1.11 -7.86
C VAL A 436 -6.41 0.99 -6.51
N THR A 437 -6.03 0.06 -5.63
CA THR A 437 -6.69 -0.13 -4.32
C THR A 437 -6.00 0.63 -3.18
N ASP A 438 -6.79 1.11 -2.21
CA ASP A 438 -6.31 1.91 -1.08
C ASP A 438 -5.61 1.06 -0.01
N ASN A 439 -5.88 -0.24 0.02
CA ASN A 439 -5.17 -1.21 0.85
C ASN A 439 -4.76 -2.44 0.03
N PRO A 440 -3.70 -2.34 -0.80
CA PRO A 440 -3.19 -3.44 -1.64
C PRO A 440 -2.92 -4.71 -0.86
N LEU A 441 -2.34 -4.58 0.34
CA LEU A 441 -2.03 -5.69 1.23
C LEU A 441 -3.27 -6.42 1.76
N ARG A 442 -4.47 -5.87 1.65
CA ARG A 442 -5.73 -6.54 2.02
C ARG A 442 -6.51 -6.96 0.79
N SER A 443 -6.65 -6.07 -0.20
CA SER A 443 -7.48 -6.28 -1.39
C SER A 443 -6.82 -7.20 -2.45
N CYS A 444 -5.49 -7.32 -2.46
CA CYS A 444 -4.75 -8.00 -3.53
C CYS A 444 -4.08 -9.31 -3.07
N ARG A 445 -4.62 -9.99 -2.04
CA ARG A 445 -4.04 -11.26 -1.54
C ARG A 445 -4.38 -12.48 -2.38
N TYR A 446 -5.55 -12.56 -3.01
CA TYR A 446 -5.95 -13.69 -3.86
C TYR A 446 -5.64 -15.07 -3.23
N ARG A 447 -6.07 -15.32 -1.98
CA ARG A 447 -5.71 -16.57 -1.27
C ARG A 447 -6.61 -17.72 -1.70
N PHE A 448 -6.01 -18.88 -1.92
CA PHE A 448 -6.71 -20.10 -2.33
C PHE A 448 -6.64 -21.13 -1.19
N LEU A 449 -7.73 -21.24 -0.42
CA LEU A 449 -7.82 -22.19 0.68
C LEU A 449 -8.56 -23.48 0.28
N SER A 450 -7.87 -24.62 0.28
CA SER A 450 -8.51 -25.94 0.29
C SER A 450 -8.68 -26.44 1.72
N VAL A 451 -9.92 -26.55 2.20
CA VAL A 451 -10.25 -27.12 3.52
C VAL A 451 -10.60 -28.59 3.36
N LEU A 452 -9.82 -29.47 3.99
CA LEU A 452 -10.03 -30.92 4.02
C LEU A 452 -10.65 -31.33 5.36
N ILE A 453 -11.83 -31.94 5.31
CA ILE A 453 -12.57 -32.40 6.49
C ILE A 453 -12.72 -33.93 6.44
N ASP A 454 -12.32 -34.61 7.52
CA ASP A 454 -12.36 -36.07 7.62
C ASP A 454 -13.80 -36.54 7.91
N ARG A 455 -14.31 -37.48 7.11
CA ARG A 455 -15.62 -38.13 7.35
C ARG A 455 -15.52 -39.63 7.64
N SER A 456 -14.33 -40.10 7.98
CA SER A 456 -14.02 -41.51 8.23
C SER A 456 -14.63 -42.05 9.52
N ARG A 457 -14.57 -43.38 9.64
CA ARG A 457 -14.87 -44.15 10.85
C ARG A 457 -14.15 -43.61 12.09
N MET A 458 -12.96 -43.01 11.94
CA MET A 458 -12.21 -42.50 13.08
C MET A 458 -12.92 -41.29 13.68
N THR A 459 -13.13 -40.26 12.87
CA THR A 459 -13.80 -39.01 13.21
C THR A 459 -15.23 -39.21 13.75
N ILE A 460 -15.95 -40.25 13.29
CA ILE A 460 -17.24 -40.67 13.87
C ILE A 460 -17.06 -41.23 15.30
N ARG A 461 -16.07 -42.10 15.52
CA ARG A 461 -15.83 -42.76 16.81
C ARG A 461 -15.28 -41.82 17.87
N SER A 462 -14.41 -40.88 17.46
CA SER A 462 -13.86 -39.82 18.32
C SER A 462 -14.84 -38.67 18.57
N ARG A 463 -15.92 -38.57 17.77
CA ARG A 463 -16.91 -37.47 17.76
C ARG A 463 -16.29 -36.09 17.48
N THR A 464 -15.25 -36.04 16.64
CA THR A 464 -14.51 -34.81 16.32
C THR A 464 -15.13 -33.97 15.21
N GLN A 465 -16.12 -34.51 14.48
CA GLN A 465 -16.78 -33.87 13.32
C GLN A 465 -17.16 -32.40 13.52
N GLU A 466 -17.82 -32.08 14.63
CA GLU A 466 -18.27 -30.71 14.89
C GLU A 466 -17.10 -29.77 15.25
N ALA A 467 -16.07 -30.30 15.91
CA ALA A 467 -14.85 -29.55 16.23
C ALA A 467 -14.03 -29.24 14.97
N GLU A 468 -13.90 -30.21 14.06
CA GLU A 468 -13.31 -30.02 12.73
C GLU A 468 -14.08 -28.96 11.93
N ARG A 469 -15.42 -29.07 11.89
CA ARG A 469 -16.29 -28.10 11.20
C ARG A 469 -16.22 -26.69 11.81
N LEU A 470 -16.08 -26.58 13.13
CA LEU A 470 -15.95 -25.29 13.82
C LEU A 470 -14.62 -24.60 13.50
N ALA A 471 -13.51 -25.34 13.46
CA ALA A 471 -12.20 -24.82 13.04
C ALA A 471 -12.23 -24.35 11.57
N ALA A 472 -12.77 -25.18 10.67
CA ALA A 472 -12.97 -24.83 9.27
C ALA A 472 -13.75 -23.51 9.10
N ARG A 473 -14.89 -23.38 9.80
CA ARG A 473 -15.71 -22.17 9.79
C ARG A 473 -14.93 -20.94 10.24
N HIS A 474 -14.15 -21.03 11.31
CA HIS A 474 -13.37 -19.89 11.81
C HIS A 474 -12.31 -19.42 10.81
N VAL A 475 -11.55 -20.35 10.20
CA VAL A 475 -10.55 -19.96 9.18
C VAL A 475 -11.21 -19.36 7.95
N ILE A 476 -12.30 -19.97 7.43
CA ILE A 476 -13.04 -19.43 6.29
C ILE A 476 -13.61 -18.04 6.60
N SER A 477 -14.08 -17.77 7.82
CA SER A 477 -14.66 -16.47 8.19
C SER A 477 -13.69 -15.28 8.18
N VAL A 478 -12.38 -15.53 8.10
CA VAL A 478 -11.32 -14.50 8.01
C VAL A 478 -10.77 -14.35 6.58
N LEU A 479 -11.21 -15.20 5.65
CA LEU A 479 -11.08 -14.92 4.23
C LEU A 479 -12.04 -13.78 3.85
N THR A 480 -11.56 -12.90 2.97
CA THR A 480 -12.31 -11.72 2.52
C THR A 480 -12.77 -11.93 1.09
N SER A 481 -14.08 -11.80 0.85
CA SER A 481 -14.65 -11.66 -0.50
C SER A 481 -13.92 -10.58 -1.30
N ASP A 482 -13.65 -9.46 -0.63
CA ASP A 482 -13.04 -8.25 -1.18
C ASP A 482 -11.57 -8.45 -1.58
N GLY A 483 -10.86 -9.39 -0.93
CA GLY A 483 -9.48 -9.76 -1.25
C GLY A 483 -9.36 -10.71 -2.44
N LYS A 484 -10.49 -10.98 -3.12
CA LYS A 484 -10.69 -12.04 -4.11
C LYS A 484 -10.24 -13.42 -3.61
N ASP A 485 -10.30 -13.64 -2.29
CA ASP A 485 -9.99 -14.93 -1.67
C ASP A 485 -11.06 -15.96 -2.06
N LYS A 486 -10.64 -17.21 -2.31
CA LYS A 486 -11.55 -18.33 -2.60
C LYS A 486 -11.27 -19.50 -1.67
N ALA A 487 -12.34 -20.18 -1.28
CA ALA A 487 -12.26 -21.43 -0.54
C ALA A 487 -12.91 -22.57 -1.32
N ALA A 488 -12.29 -23.74 -1.29
CA ALA A 488 -12.91 -25.01 -1.65
C ALA A 488 -12.97 -25.89 -0.40
N VAL A 489 -14.10 -26.58 -0.19
CA VAL A 489 -14.27 -27.52 0.92
C VAL A 489 -14.36 -28.93 0.35
N ILE A 490 -13.46 -29.79 0.81
CA ILE A 490 -13.29 -31.16 0.37
C ILE A 490 -13.53 -32.07 1.57
N GLN A 491 -14.48 -33.00 1.46
CA GLN A 491 -14.65 -34.08 2.44
C GLN A 491 -13.88 -35.32 1.99
N PHE A 492 -13.31 -36.08 2.93
CA PHE A 492 -12.55 -37.28 2.57
C PHE A 492 -12.72 -38.48 3.51
N ASP A 493 -12.63 -39.66 2.91
CA ASP A 493 -12.47 -40.96 3.55
C ASP A 493 -11.35 -41.73 2.82
N GLN A 494 -11.64 -42.87 2.21
CA GLN A 494 -10.80 -43.51 1.18
C GLN A 494 -10.87 -42.76 -0.15
N LYS A 495 -11.98 -42.02 -0.40
CA LYS A 495 -12.17 -41.12 -1.54
C LYS A 495 -12.26 -39.66 -1.07
N SER A 496 -11.99 -38.74 -1.97
CA SER A 496 -12.08 -37.29 -1.75
C SER A 496 -13.17 -36.71 -2.67
N GLU A 497 -13.89 -35.71 -2.18
CA GLU A 497 -15.09 -35.17 -2.84
C GLU A 497 -15.23 -33.68 -2.52
N ILE A 498 -15.43 -32.85 -3.55
CA ILE A 498 -15.69 -31.42 -3.41
C ILE A 498 -17.12 -31.22 -2.91
N VAL A 499 -17.26 -30.62 -1.73
CA VAL A 499 -18.54 -30.24 -1.11
C VAL A 499 -18.92 -28.81 -1.51
N SER A 500 -17.93 -27.92 -1.47
CA SER A 500 -18.02 -26.56 -2.00
C SER A 500 -16.87 -26.38 -2.99
N PRO A 501 -17.14 -26.05 -4.27
CA PRO A 501 -16.10 -25.66 -5.20
C PRO A 501 -15.46 -24.34 -4.76
N TRP A 502 -14.48 -23.87 -5.54
CA TRP A 502 -13.80 -22.59 -5.34
C TRP A 502 -14.76 -21.39 -5.36
N ALA A 503 -15.29 -21.06 -4.18
CA ALA A 503 -16.36 -20.11 -3.97
C ALA A 503 -15.88 -18.95 -3.08
N LEU A 504 -16.64 -17.84 -3.08
CA LEU A 504 -16.41 -16.75 -2.14
C LEU A 504 -16.71 -17.22 -0.71
N PRO A 505 -16.02 -16.69 0.33
CA PRO A 505 -16.13 -17.20 1.70
C PRO A 505 -17.57 -17.20 2.26
N ASN A 506 -18.36 -16.19 1.92
CA ASN A 506 -19.77 -16.05 2.29
C ASN A 506 -20.70 -17.10 1.64
N SER A 507 -20.30 -17.66 0.50
CA SER A 507 -21.02 -18.70 -0.26
C SER A 507 -20.48 -20.12 -0.03
N THR A 508 -19.43 -20.26 0.78
CA THR A 508 -18.72 -21.54 0.98
C THR A 508 -19.52 -22.48 1.89
N ALA A 509 -20.03 -23.57 1.33
CA ALA A 509 -20.80 -24.56 2.08
C ALA A 509 -19.90 -25.52 2.87
N LEU A 510 -20.28 -25.82 4.12
CA LEU A 510 -19.69 -26.87 4.94
C LEU A 510 -20.57 -28.13 4.89
N PRO A 511 -20.00 -29.35 4.87
CA PRO A 511 -20.76 -30.59 4.71
C PRO A 511 -21.72 -30.86 5.86
N SER A 512 -22.88 -31.42 5.50
CA SER A 512 -23.75 -32.14 6.43
C SER A 512 -23.23 -33.57 6.60
N PHE A 513 -22.79 -33.94 7.80
CA PHE A 513 -22.14 -35.23 8.03
C PHE A 513 -23.11 -36.42 8.00
N LEU A 514 -23.08 -37.17 6.89
CA LEU A 514 -23.46 -38.58 6.88
C LEU A 514 -22.18 -39.43 6.99
N GLY A 515 -21.80 -39.74 8.23
CA GLY A 515 -20.56 -40.46 8.52
C GLY A 515 -20.49 -41.83 7.84
N VAL A 516 -19.41 -42.08 7.09
CA VAL A 516 -19.20 -43.36 6.38
C VAL A 516 -18.26 -44.28 7.16
N ASN A 517 -18.59 -45.57 7.19
CA ASN A 517 -17.86 -46.58 7.96
C ASN A 517 -16.54 -47.04 7.28
N LYS A 518 -15.78 -46.10 6.71
CA LYS A 518 -14.53 -46.30 5.93
C LYS A 518 -13.32 -45.72 6.66
N GLU A 519 -12.11 -46.08 6.24
CA GLU A 519 -10.86 -45.52 6.78
C GLU A 519 -10.46 -44.23 6.06
N SER A 520 -9.60 -43.41 6.69
CA SER A 520 -9.08 -42.15 6.13
C SER A 520 -7.81 -42.40 5.29
N ASN A 521 -7.79 -41.88 4.06
CA ASN A 521 -6.65 -41.85 3.15
C ASN A 521 -6.19 -40.40 2.95
N ILE A 522 -5.49 -39.88 3.95
CA ILE A 522 -5.07 -38.48 4.06
C ILE A 522 -4.17 -38.08 2.87
N GLY A 523 -3.25 -38.96 2.45
CA GLY A 523 -2.38 -38.70 1.30
C GLY A 523 -3.16 -38.48 -0.01
N ASN A 524 -4.19 -39.28 -0.30
CA ASN A 524 -5.05 -39.06 -1.46
C ASN A 524 -5.82 -37.74 -1.37
N ALA A 525 -6.24 -37.35 -0.17
CA ALA A 525 -6.97 -36.12 0.05
C ALA A 525 -6.07 -34.88 -0.17
N LEU A 526 -4.82 -34.90 0.34
CA LEU A 526 -3.81 -33.89 0.04
C LEU A 526 -3.46 -33.82 -1.45
N HIS A 527 -3.32 -34.97 -2.12
CA HIS A 527 -3.10 -35.04 -3.56
C HIS A 527 -4.23 -34.35 -4.34
N PHE A 528 -5.47 -34.73 -4.04
CA PHE A 528 -6.67 -34.19 -4.69
C PHE A 528 -6.86 -32.69 -4.44
N ALA A 529 -6.64 -32.21 -3.21
CA ALA A 529 -6.72 -30.78 -2.90
C ALA A 529 -5.66 -29.95 -3.64
N ARG A 530 -4.42 -30.44 -3.71
CA ARG A 530 -3.33 -29.80 -4.44
C ARG A 530 -3.68 -29.69 -5.93
N ASP A 531 -4.01 -30.79 -6.58
CA ASP A 531 -4.24 -30.80 -8.02
C ASP A 531 -5.47 -29.96 -8.39
N ASN A 532 -6.57 -30.06 -7.63
CA ASN A 532 -7.74 -29.19 -7.80
C ASN A 532 -7.43 -27.69 -7.63
N MET A 533 -6.42 -27.32 -6.84
CA MET A 533 -5.95 -25.94 -6.71
C MET A 533 -5.14 -25.51 -7.93
N MET A 534 -4.18 -26.33 -8.35
CA MET A 534 -3.32 -26.08 -9.51
C MET A 534 -4.12 -26.03 -10.82
N ASP A 535 -5.03 -26.99 -11.04
CA ASP A 535 -5.86 -27.08 -12.24
C ASP A 535 -6.85 -25.91 -12.38
N THR A 536 -7.31 -25.35 -11.25
CA THR A 536 -8.27 -24.21 -11.28
C THR A 536 -7.57 -22.85 -11.31
N HIS A 537 -6.35 -22.73 -10.79
CA HIS A 537 -5.65 -21.45 -10.62
C HIS A 537 -4.16 -21.51 -11.06
N PRO A 538 -3.85 -22.05 -12.26
CA PRO A 538 -2.49 -22.48 -12.63
C PRO A 538 -1.44 -21.37 -12.54
N ASP A 539 -1.81 -20.13 -12.86
CA ASP A 539 -0.88 -18.99 -12.90
C ASP A 539 -0.78 -18.21 -11.57
N THR A 540 -1.56 -18.59 -10.53
CA THR A 540 -1.72 -17.77 -9.31
C THR A 540 -1.66 -18.54 -7.98
N PHE A 541 -1.60 -19.87 -7.98
CA PHE A 541 -1.62 -20.66 -6.73
C PHE A 541 -0.30 -20.59 -5.93
N THR A 542 0.84 -20.36 -6.57
CA THR A 542 2.16 -20.36 -5.91
C THR A 542 2.25 -19.24 -4.86
N ASP A 543 2.71 -19.57 -3.66
CA ASP A 543 2.77 -18.71 -2.47
C ASP A 543 1.42 -18.13 -1.99
N ARG A 544 0.31 -18.45 -2.66
CA ARG A 544 -1.08 -18.03 -2.32
C ARG A 544 -2.00 -19.21 -2.02
N GLY A 545 -1.51 -20.43 -2.21
CA GLY A 545 -2.18 -21.67 -1.89
C GLY A 545 -2.03 -22.03 -0.42
N ALA A 546 -3.14 -22.45 0.19
CA ALA A 546 -3.20 -23.00 1.53
C ALA A 546 -4.04 -24.28 1.56
N ILE A 547 -3.58 -25.27 2.30
CA ILE A 547 -4.33 -26.50 2.59
C ILE A 547 -4.55 -26.56 4.10
N LEU A 548 -5.81 -26.56 4.54
CA LEU A 548 -6.20 -26.75 5.94
C LEU A 548 -6.74 -28.17 6.11
N LEU A 549 -5.93 -29.07 6.66
CA LEU A 549 -6.26 -30.46 6.91
C LEU A 549 -6.75 -30.67 8.35
N LEU A 550 -7.98 -31.12 8.49
CA LEU A 550 -8.65 -31.39 9.77
C LEU A 550 -9.03 -32.87 9.83
N THR A 551 -8.56 -33.60 10.85
CA THR A 551 -8.72 -35.07 10.92
C THR A 551 -8.54 -35.63 12.32
N ALA A 552 -9.22 -36.74 12.63
CA ALA A 552 -8.93 -37.59 13.79
C ALA A 552 -7.79 -38.62 13.57
N GLY A 553 -7.10 -38.54 12.43
CA GLY A 553 -5.97 -39.38 12.04
C GLY A 553 -6.35 -40.65 11.27
N SER A 554 -5.33 -41.42 10.88
CA SER A 554 -5.45 -42.70 10.17
C SER A 554 -4.69 -43.79 10.94
N LYS A 555 -5.19 -45.03 10.89
CA LYS A 555 -4.54 -46.19 11.56
C LYS A 555 -3.43 -46.84 10.73
N SER A 556 -3.27 -46.47 9.47
CA SER A 556 -2.39 -47.18 8.54
C SER A 556 -1.01 -46.53 8.44
N ILE A 557 0.04 -47.28 8.77
CA ILE A 557 1.45 -46.88 8.55
C ILE A 557 1.73 -46.60 7.05
N ARG A 558 0.99 -47.24 6.12
CA ARG A 558 1.12 -46.91 4.69
C ARG A 558 0.51 -45.54 4.34
N SER A 559 -0.40 -45.02 5.17
CA SER A 559 -0.95 -43.68 5.00
C SER A 559 0.07 -42.59 5.33
N SER A 560 0.93 -42.76 6.35
CA SER A 560 1.86 -41.70 6.77
C SER A 560 2.93 -41.40 5.72
N TRP A 561 3.51 -42.43 5.09
CA TRP A 561 4.45 -42.25 3.96
C TRP A 561 3.84 -41.48 2.79
N ASN A 562 2.58 -41.79 2.43
CA ASN A 562 1.88 -41.09 1.35
C ASN A 562 1.54 -39.65 1.74
N THR A 563 1.09 -39.42 2.98
CA THR A 563 0.84 -38.08 3.53
C THR A 563 2.11 -37.22 3.48
N HIS A 564 3.22 -37.72 4.02
CA HIS A 564 4.55 -37.09 4.00
C HIS A 564 4.96 -36.66 2.57
N ALA A 565 4.88 -37.58 1.60
CA ALA A 565 5.22 -37.29 0.22
C ALA A 565 4.36 -36.17 -0.41
N HIS A 566 3.07 -36.08 -0.06
CA HIS A 566 2.19 -35.04 -0.57
C HIS A 566 2.34 -33.69 0.15
N VAL A 567 2.67 -33.66 1.45
CA VAL A 567 3.04 -32.41 2.14
C VAL A 567 4.33 -31.82 1.55
N ARG A 568 5.37 -32.64 1.33
CA ARG A 568 6.61 -32.17 0.65
C ARG A 568 6.41 -31.74 -0.79
N ARG A 569 5.43 -32.30 -1.50
CA ARG A 569 5.08 -31.82 -2.85
C ARG A 569 4.40 -30.45 -2.74
N ALA A 570 3.33 -30.32 -1.95
CA ALA A 570 2.67 -29.04 -1.70
C ALA A 570 3.65 -27.91 -1.30
N GLY A 571 4.59 -28.17 -0.38
CA GLY A 571 5.61 -27.20 0.01
C GLY A 571 6.58 -26.78 -1.11
N ARG A 572 6.90 -27.69 -2.05
CA ARG A 572 7.71 -27.34 -3.25
C ARG A 572 6.91 -26.57 -4.28
N ASP A 573 5.60 -26.78 -4.31
CA ASP A 573 4.67 -26.07 -5.20
C ASP A 573 4.22 -24.71 -4.60
N GLY A 574 4.86 -24.23 -3.52
CA GLY A 574 4.52 -22.97 -2.86
C GLY A 574 3.18 -22.98 -2.11
N ILE A 575 2.70 -24.15 -1.71
CA ILE A 575 1.42 -24.32 -0.99
C ILE A 575 1.69 -24.62 0.49
N ARG A 576 1.22 -23.74 1.38
CA ARG A 576 1.32 -23.92 2.84
C ARG A 576 0.31 -24.95 3.33
N VAL A 577 0.74 -25.90 4.17
CA VAL A 577 -0.14 -26.93 4.74
C VAL A 577 -0.29 -26.68 6.24
N HIS A 578 -1.52 -26.54 6.71
CA HIS A 578 -1.88 -26.49 8.13
C HIS A 578 -2.59 -27.79 8.50
N TYR A 579 -2.23 -28.37 9.65
CA TYR A 579 -2.67 -29.70 10.08
C TYR A 579 -3.23 -29.65 11.50
N GLY A 580 -4.56 -29.83 11.60
CA GLY A 580 -5.29 -29.98 12.86
C GLY A 580 -5.59 -31.46 13.15
N CYS A 581 -4.93 -32.00 14.17
CA CYS A 581 -4.95 -33.42 14.54
C CYS A 581 -5.84 -33.61 15.79
N PHE A 582 -7.13 -33.87 15.59
CA PHE A 582 -8.12 -33.86 16.68
C PHE A 582 -8.03 -35.12 17.55
N ASN A 583 -7.82 -34.93 18.84
CA ASN A 583 -7.81 -36.00 19.84
C ASN A 583 -9.15 -36.03 20.60
N PRO A 584 -9.78 -37.22 20.77
CA PRO A 584 -10.95 -37.37 21.62
C PRO A 584 -10.60 -37.12 23.10
N PRO A 585 -11.61 -36.88 23.97
CA PRO A 585 -11.38 -36.83 25.41
C PRO A 585 -10.64 -38.08 25.94
N PRO A 586 -9.84 -37.94 27.02
CA PRO A 586 -9.24 -39.08 27.69
C PRO A 586 -10.30 -40.10 28.09
N SER A 587 -10.11 -41.38 27.71
CA SER A 587 -11.02 -42.44 28.14
C SER A 587 -10.77 -42.74 29.62
N THR A 588 -11.85 -42.81 30.41
CA THR A 588 -11.82 -43.34 31.78
C THR A 588 -11.66 -44.87 31.79
N THR A 589 -11.79 -45.54 30.65
CA THR A 589 -11.56 -46.98 30.51
C THR A 589 -10.12 -47.24 30.04
N PRO A 590 -9.45 -48.31 30.49
CA PRO A 590 -8.06 -48.61 30.13
C PRO A 590 -7.84 -49.06 28.67
N SER A 591 -8.89 -49.04 27.82
CA SER A 591 -8.70 -49.18 26.38
C SER A 591 -8.07 -47.91 25.82
N PRO A 592 -6.96 -47.97 25.07
CA PRO A 592 -6.38 -46.78 24.48
C PRO A 592 -7.40 -46.08 23.57
N SER A 593 -7.74 -44.83 23.91
CA SER A 593 -8.50 -43.95 23.03
C SER A 593 -7.77 -43.89 21.68
N PRO A 594 -8.48 -43.97 20.54
CA PRO A 594 -7.84 -43.72 19.25
C PRO A 594 -7.40 -42.25 19.18
N SER A 595 -6.11 -42.00 19.38
CA SER A 595 -5.48 -40.70 19.18
C SER A 595 -5.08 -40.50 17.72
N CYS A 596 -5.04 -39.24 17.30
CA CYS A 596 -4.53 -38.85 16.00
C CYS A 596 -3.00 -39.00 16.00
N SER A 597 -2.45 -39.83 15.10
CA SER A 597 -1.00 -40.08 15.01
C SER A 597 -0.55 -40.10 13.53
N PRO A 598 -0.12 -38.96 12.98
CA PRO A 598 0.20 -38.83 11.55
C PRO A 598 1.59 -39.37 11.17
N GLY A 599 2.45 -39.64 12.16
CA GLY A 599 3.84 -40.00 11.96
C GLY A 599 4.77 -38.78 11.97
N ARG A 600 5.97 -38.96 12.54
CA ARG A 600 6.91 -37.87 12.90
C ARG A 600 7.33 -37.00 11.70
N GLY A 601 7.67 -37.62 10.58
CA GLY A 601 8.08 -36.89 9.36
C GLY A 601 6.99 -35.98 8.79
N VAL A 602 5.70 -36.29 8.98
CA VAL A 602 4.59 -35.43 8.54
C VAL A 602 4.58 -34.12 9.32
N ILE A 603 4.89 -34.14 10.61
CA ILE A 603 4.96 -32.94 11.46
C ILE A 603 6.08 -32.01 10.96
N ALA A 604 7.28 -32.55 10.75
CA ALA A 604 8.41 -31.80 10.20
C ALA A 604 8.07 -31.18 8.83
N ASP A 605 7.48 -31.97 7.92
CA ASP A 605 7.13 -31.48 6.58
C ASP A 605 6.05 -30.38 6.60
N VAL A 606 5.05 -30.49 7.48
CA VAL A 606 4.03 -29.44 7.67
C VAL A 606 4.69 -28.13 8.10
N LEU A 607 5.59 -28.19 9.09
CA LEU A 607 6.33 -27.03 9.58
C LEU A 607 7.29 -26.45 8.53
N ARG A 608 7.90 -27.30 7.68
CA ARG A 608 8.73 -26.87 6.53
C ARG A 608 7.94 -26.12 5.45
N THR A 609 6.61 -26.31 5.33
CA THR A 609 5.76 -25.46 4.46
C THR A 609 5.49 -24.06 5.04
N GLY A 610 6.02 -23.77 6.23
CA GLY A 610 5.70 -22.57 7.01
C GLY A 610 4.32 -22.61 7.67
N GLY A 611 3.64 -23.76 7.63
CA GLY A 611 2.31 -23.95 8.21
C GLY A 611 2.34 -24.35 9.69
N VAL A 612 1.15 -24.58 10.24
CA VAL A 612 0.94 -24.97 11.64
C VAL A 612 0.59 -26.45 11.73
N PHE A 613 1.25 -27.17 12.64
CA PHE A 613 0.79 -28.47 13.12
C PHE A 613 0.36 -28.35 14.58
N ALA A 614 -0.84 -28.83 14.93
CA ALA A 614 -1.28 -28.94 16.31
C ALA A 614 -2.13 -30.20 16.56
N PHE A 615 -1.96 -30.80 17.74
CA PHE A 615 -2.97 -31.68 18.30
C PHE A 615 -4.05 -30.85 19.00
N ILE A 616 -5.31 -31.19 18.79
CA ILE A 616 -6.46 -30.36 19.22
C ILE A 616 -7.36 -31.18 20.13
N SER A 617 -7.54 -30.74 21.37
CA SER A 617 -8.41 -31.38 22.36
C SER A 617 -9.88 -31.13 22.04
N SER A 618 -10.55 -32.10 21.40
CA SER A 618 -11.92 -31.93 20.87
C SER A 618 -13.01 -31.80 21.94
N HIS A 619 -12.65 -31.95 23.21
CA HIS A 619 -13.55 -31.83 24.35
C HIS A 619 -13.58 -30.42 24.95
N LEU A 620 -12.66 -29.54 24.56
CA LEU A 620 -12.63 -28.13 24.96
C LEU A 620 -13.29 -27.28 23.86
N PRO A 621 -14.42 -26.59 24.12
CA PRO A 621 -15.14 -25.84 23.10
C PRO A 621 -14.32 -24.72 22.44
N SER A 622 -13.32 -24.19 23.14
CA SER A 622 -12.41 -23.15 22.66
C SER A 622 -11.32 -23.66 21.71
N ALA A 623 -10.92 -24.93 21.80
CA ALA A 623 -9.75 -25.45 21.09
C ALA A 623 -9.83 -25.34 19.55
N PRO A 624 -10.97 -25.57 18.87
CA PRO A 624 -11.09 -25.35 17.43
C PRO A 624 -10.88 -23.89 17.00
N SER A 625 -11.42 -22.94 17.78
CA SER A 625 -11.25 -21.51 17.55
C SER A 625 -9.82 -21.05 17.84
N ASN A 626 -9.20 -21.59 18.89
CA ASN A 626 -7.79 -21.36 19.23
C ASN A 626 -6.87 -21.83 18.10
N PHE A 627 -7.13 -23.02 17.51
CA PHE A 627 -6.37 -23.52 16.37
C PHE A 627 -6.53 -22.63 15.13
N ALA A 628 -7.75 -22.20 14.82
CA ALA A 628 -7.98 -21.27 13.72
C ALA A 628 -7.25 -19.94 13.93
N ALA A 629 -7.26 -19.38 15.14
CA ALA A 629 -6.53 -18.16 15.48
C ALA A 629 -5.00 -18.33 15.31
N LEU A 630 -4.46 -19.48 15.69
CA LEU A 630 -3.04 -19.84 15.51
C LEU A 630 -2.64 -19.99 14.02
N VAL A 631 -3.49 -20.61 13.21
CA VAL A 631 -3.30 -20.68 11.74
C VAL A 631 -3.25 -19.28 11.14
N LEU A 632 -4.13 -18.37 11.58
CA LEU A 632 -4.24 -17.02 11.06
C LEU A 632 -3.10 -16.10 11.52
N SER A 633 -2.64 -16.21 12.78
CA SER A 633 -1.53 -15.38 13.30
C SER A 633 -0.19 -15.68 12.62
N ARG A 634 0.02 -16.94 12.21
CA ARG A 634 1.19 -17.40 11.43
C ARG A 634 1.08 -17.11 9.92
N GLY A 635 -0.07 -16.61 9.46
CA GLY A 635 -0.41 -16.44 8.05
C GLY A 635 -0.96 -17.72 7.42
N LEU A 636 -2.04 -17.59 6.65
CA LEU A 636 -2.71 -18.73 6.03
C LEU A 636 -1.91 -19.29 4.83
N THR A 637 -1.30 -18.40 4.05
CA THR A 637 -0.51 -18.70 2.83
C THR A 637 0.93 -18.21 2.99
N PRO A 638 1.90 -18.64 2.15
CA PRO A 638 3.26 -18.08 2.16
C PRO A 638 3.34 -16.56 1.91
N SER A 639 2.33 -15.99 1.24
CA SER A 639 2.18 -14.55 1.00
C SER A 639 1.61 -13.76 2.18
N ASP A 640 0.96 -14.40 3.15
CA ASP A 640 0.45 -13.70 4.33
C ASP A 640 1.61 -13.32 5.27
N PRO A 641 1.76 -12.03 5.65
CA PRO A 641 2.72 -11.65 6.67
C PRO A 641 2.29 -12.22 8.02
N ALA A 642 3.17 -13.00 8.67
CA ALA A 642 2.98 -13.39 10.06
C ALA A 642 2.98 -12.15 10.96
N ALA A 643 2.13 -12.13 11.99
CA ALA A 643 2.05 -11.00 12.93
C ALA A 643 3.34 -10.85 13.75
N ASP A 644 3.92 -12.01 14.11
CA ASP A 644 5.27 -12.20 14.61
C ASP A 644 5.74 -13.55 14.01
N PRO A 645 6.78 -13.58 13.14
CA PRO A 645 7.25 -14.82 12.52
C PRO A 645 8.01 -15.72 13.50
N ASP A 646 8.54 -15.16 14.59
CA ASP A 646 9.48 -15.79 15.51
C ASP A 646 8.79 -16.30 16.78
N THR A 647 7.70 -15.65 17.19
CA THR A 647 6.89 -15.99 18.38
C THR A 647 5.58 -16.70 18.04
N ILE A 648 5.34 -17.85 18.67
CA ILE A 648 4.11 -18.65 18.53
C ILE A 648 3.21 -18.48 19.76
N THR A 649 2.00 -17.91 19.62
CA THR A 649 1.05 -17.85 20.72
C THR A 649 0.52 -19.26 21.06
N LEU A 650 0.67 -19.68 22.31
CA LEU A 650 0.08 -20.91 22.85
C LEU A 650 -1.30 -20.61 23.43
N SER A 651 -2.22 -21.59 23.32
CA SER A 651 -3.58 -21.50 23.85
C SER A 651 -4.01 -22.83 24.47
N PRO A 652 -4.86 -22.82 25.51
CA PRO A 652 -5.34 -24.05 26.14
C PRO A 652 -6.03 -24.99 25.14
N GLY A 653 -5.84 -26.29 25.33
CA GLY A 653 -6.41 -27.33 24.47
C GLY A 653 -5.69 -27.56 23.14
N LEU A 654 -4.54 -26.92 22.92
CA LEU A 654 -3.64 -27.18 21.80
C LEU A 654 -2.30 -27.74 22.31
N ALA A 655 -1.80 -28.78 21.66
CA ALA A 655 -0.38 -29.14 21.69
C ALA A 655 0.25 -28.75 20.34
N VAL A 656 0.99 -27.63 20.32
CA VAL A 656 1.50 -26.99 19.09
C VAL A 656 2.91 -27.50 18.80
N ALA A 657 3.16 -27.95 17.57
CA ALA A 657 4.48 -28.45 17.20
C ALA A 657 5.49 -27.34 16.88
N GLY A 658 6.75 -27.63 17.15
CA GLY A 658 7.91 -26.83 16.79
C GLY A 658 8.93 -27.62 15.98
N LEU A 659 9.73 -26.90 15.20
CA LEU A 659 10.88 -27.41 14.48
C LEU A 659 12.08 -26.53 14.83
N LEU A 660 13.11 -27.15 15.40
CA LEU A 660 14.44 -26.59 15.57
C LEU A 660 15.38 -27.24 14.55
N SER A 661 16.37 -26.48 14.10
CA SER A 661 17.40 -26.92 13.15
C SER A 661 18.69 -26.16 13.46
N PRO A 662 19.87 -26.59 12.96
CA PRO A 662 21.10 -25.80 13.10
C PRO A 662 21.02 -24.36 12.57
N ARG A 663 20.08 -24.06 11.66
CA ARG A 663 19.82 -22.70 11.12
C ARG A 663 18.72 -21.93 11.84
N HIS A 664 17.99 -22.60 12.73
CA HIS A 664 16.89 -22.07 13.52
C HIS A 664 16.94 -22.80 14.86
N ASP A 665 17.98 -22.49 15.62
CA ASP A 665 18.36 -23.14 16.88
C ASP A 665 17.53 -22.66 18.07
N VAL A 666 16.73 -21.60 17.89
CA VAL A 666 15.79 -21.08 18.88
C VAL A 666 14.37 -20.92 18.31
N ARG A 667 13.36 -21.20 19.12
CA ARG A 667 11.93 -20.92 18.87
C ARG A 667 11.27 -20.31 20.09
N TYR A 668 10.54 -19.21 19.89
CA TYR A 668 9.81 -18.51 20.93
C TYR A 668 8.33 -18.88 20.92
N TYR A 669 7.76 -19.03 22.10
CA TYR A 669 6.31 -19.19 22.30
C TYR A 669 5.83 -18.19 23.34
N ALA A 670 4.68 -17.57 23.15
CA ALA A 670 4.08 -16.65 24.11
C ALA A 670 2.82 -17.24 24.73
N TYR A 671 2.65 -17.06 26.04
CA TYR A 671 1.42 -17.37 26.77
C TYR A 671 1.13 -16.25 27.79
N PRO A 672 0.10 -15.40 27.58
CA PRO A 672 -0.32 -14.46 28.60
C PRO A 672 -0.98 -15.23 29.75
N VAL A 673 -0.45 -15.13 30.97
CA VAL A 673 -0.96 -15.83 32.16
C VAL A 673 -1.72 -14.85 33.06
N ALA A 674 -2.78 -15.31 33.70
CA ALA A 674 -3.60 -14.51 34.62
C ALA A 674 -3.19 -14.73 36.08
N ALA A 675 -3.42 -13.72 36.93
CA ALA A 675 -3.15 -13.82 38.36
C ALA A 675 -3.89 -15.02 38.99
N GLY A 676 -3.15 -15.87 39.71
CA GLY A 676 -3.67 -17.10 40.33
C GLY A 676 -3.85 -18.29 39.39
N GLU A 677 -3.56 -18.15 38.09
CA GLU A 677 -3.56 -19.24 37.13
C GLU A 677 -2.41 -20.23 37.42
N ALA A 678 -2.71 -21.52 37.32
CA ALA A 678 -1.76 -22.61 37.47
C ALA A 678 -1.65 -23.34 36.13
N LEU A 679 -0.43 -23.37 35.59
CA LEU A 679 -0.08 -23.96 34.31
C LEU A 679 0.70 -25.25 34.52
N ASN A 680 0.45 -26.22 33.65
CA ASN A 680 1.31 -27.37 33.43
C ASN A 680 1.67 -27.43 31.94
N LEU A 681 2.93 -27.11 31.64
CA LEU A 681 3.47 -27.07 30.29
C LEU A 681 4.06 -28.44 29.98
N THR A 682 3.43 -29.21 29.10
CA THR A 682 3.89 -30.57 28.75
C THR A 682 4.57 -30.55 27.39
N ILE A 683 5.81 -31.05 27.35
CA ILE A 683 6.54 -31.26 26.10
C ILE A 683 6.29 -32.69 25.64
N ARG A 684 5.82 -32.85 24.40
CA ARG A 684 5.53 -34.15 23.77
C ARG A 684 6.30 -34.31 22.47
N ASP A 685 6.29 -35.53 21.93
CA ASP A 685 6.82 -35.88 20.60
C ASP A 685 8.25 -35.42 20.32
N LEU A 686 9.10 -35.31 21.36
CA LEU A 686 10.49 -34.90 21.23
C LEU A 686 11.29 -35.97 20.45
N VAL A 687 11.74 -35.60 19.25
CA VAL A 687 12.46 -36.48 18.32
C VAL A 687 13.54 -35.67 17.62
N ALA A 688 14.79 -36.12 17.75
CA ALA A 688 15.88 -35.71 16.88
C ALA A 688 15.88 -36.62 15.63
N ASP A 689 15.99 -36.02 14.43
CA ASP A 689 16.18 -36.76 13.18
C ASP A 689 17.69 -36.94 12.92
N GLY A 690 18.12 -38.19 12.81
CA GLY A 690 19.53 -38.60 12.68
C GLY A 690 20.08 -39.41 13.86
N GLN A 691 20.69 -40.56 13.55
CA GLN A 691 21.39 -41.38 14.55
C GLN A 691 22.76 -40.77 14.91
N GLY A 692 22.80 -39.92 15.95
CA GLY A 692 24.07 -39.54 16.59
C GLY A 692 24.39 -38.05 16.71
N SER A 693 23.41 -37.15 16.55
CA SER A 693 23.60 -35.74 16.94
C SER A 693 23.68 -35.63 18.47
N GLY A 694 24.86 -35.38 19.02
CA GLY A 694 25.11 -35.22 20.47
C GLY A 694 24.59 -33.91 21.07
N GLY A 695 23.56 -33.31 20.47
CA GLY A 695 23.00 -32.03 20.91
C GLY A 695 22.05 -32.16 22.10
N CYS A 696 21.85 -31.03 22.78
CA CYS A 696 20.89 -30.89 23.87
C CYS A 696 19.69 -30.04 23.40
N PHE A 697 18.48 -30.54 23.66
CA PHE A 697 17.25 -29.76 23.55
C PHE A 697 16.92 -29.18 24.92
N SER A 698 16.63 -27.89 25.00
CA SER A 698 16.14 -27.26 26.24
C SER A 698 14.92 -26.39 25.99
N VAL A 699 14.06 -26.27 27.01
CA VAL A 699 12.94 -25.33 27.03
C VAL A 699 13.01 -24.55 28.33
N ALA A 700 13.23 -23.24 28.24
CA ALA A 700 13.19 -22.32 29.36
C ALA A 700 11.86 -21.57 29.37
N LEU A 701 11.21 -21.47 30.53
CA LEU A 701 10.08 -20.59 30.78
C LEU A 701 10.62 -19.27 31.34
N MET A 702 10.38 -18.18 30.63
CA MET A 702 10.88 -16.83 30.94
C MET A 702 9.71 -15.88 31.20
N ASP A 703 9.91 -14.92 32.10
CA ASP A 703 9.12 -13.69 32.14
C ASP A 703 9.57 -12.76 31.00
N ARG A 704 8.66 -12.32 30.13
CA ARG A 704 9.01 -11.47 28.97
C ARG A 704 9.52 -10.08 29.36
N LEU A 705 9.01 -9.50 30.45
CA LEU A 705 9.33 -8.14 30.89
C LEU A 705 10.58 -8.10 31.76
N LEU A 706 10.72 -9.07 32.69
CA LEU A 706 11.85 -9.16 33.60
C LEU A 706 13.05 -9.93 33.02
N GLN A 707 12.87 -10.62 31.88
CA GLN A 707 13.83 -11.57 31.31
C GLN A 707 14.35 -12.61 32.31
N ALA A 708 13.51 -12.96 33.30
CA ALA A 708 13.86 -13.86 34.38
C ALA A 708 13.42 -15.30 34.06
N GLU A 709 14.34 -16.26 34.19
CA GLU A 709 14.01 -17.69 34.08
C GLU A 709 13.15 -18.11 35.27
N ARG A 710 11.94 -18.60 34.99
CA ARG A 710 11.00 -19.19 35.96
C ARG A 710 11.20 -20.70 36.13
N GLY A 711 11.80 -21.35 35.13
CA GLY A 711 12.22 -22.75 35.19
C GLY A 711 12.68 -23.27 33.82
N LYS A 712 13.57 -24.27 33.80
CA LYS A 712 14.14 -24.83 32.57
C LYS A 712 14.11 -26.35 32.58
N PHE A 713 13.73 -26.92 31.44
CA PHE A 713 13.92 -28.33 31.11
C PHE A 713 15.10 -28.48 30.13
N THR A 714 15.86 -29.58 30.24
CA THR A 714 16.93 -29.90 29.28
C THR A 714 17.06 -31.42 29.13
N SER A 715 17.17 -31.89 27.89
CA SER A 715 17.37 -33.29 27.50
C SER A 715 18.49 -33.38 26.48
N CYS A 716 19.51 -34.19 26.75
CA CYS A 716 20.63 -34.43 25.85
C CYS A 716 20.62 -35.89 25.38
N HIS A 717 20.92 -36.12 24.10
CA HIS A 717 20.98 -37.47 23.54
C HIS A 717 22.15 -38.27 24.18
N GLY A 718 21.83 -39.34 24.91
CA GLY A 718 22.83 -40.22 25.55
C GLY A 718 22.45 -40.74 26.95
N GLY A 719 21.48 -40.13 27.63
CA GLY A 719 20.97 -40.64 28.92
C GLY A 719 20.04 -41.84 28.72
N GLY A 720 20.53 -43.05 28.97
CA GLY A 720 19.85 -44.33 28.69
C GLY A 720 18.68 -44.72 29.61
N GLY A 721 17.84 -43.78 30.05
CA GLY A 721 16.57 -44.07 30.72
C GLY A 721 15.41 -43.43 29.96
N GLU A 722 14.26 -44.11 29.85
CA GLU A 722 13.02 -43.49 29.34
C GLU A 722 12.54 -42.43 30.35
N PRO A 723 12.61 -41.12 30.04
CA PRO A 723 11.99 -40.11 30.86
C PRO A 723 10.51 -40.06 30.48
N GLY A 724 9.63 -39.83 31.47
CA GLY A 724 8.26 -39.41 31.16
C GLY A 724 8.24 -38.12 30.34
N PRO A 725 7.11 -37.75 29.70
CA PRO A 725 7.00 -36.49 28.98
C PRO A 725 7.39 -35.33 29.91
N PRO A 726 8.39 -34.51 29.54
CA PRO A 726 8.90 -33.50 30.44
C PRO A 726 7.88 -32.38 30.63
N TYR A 727 7.71 -31.96 31.88
CA TYR A 727 6.70 -30.99 32.28
C TYR A 727 7.29 -29.86 33.13
N LEU A 728 6.80 -28.64 32.92
CA LEU A 728 7.09 -27.47 33.75
C LEU A 728 5.79 -26.99 34.41
N VAL A 729 5.76 -26.98 35.74
CA VAL A 729 4.61 -26.46 36.50
C VAL A 729 4.89 -25.01 36.89
N TYR A 730 3.94 -24.12 36.59
CA TYR A 730 4.01 -22.71 36.97
C TYR A 730 2.72 -22.27 37.67
N ARG A 731 2.83 -21.32 38.59
CA ARG A 731 1.68 -20.66 39.21
C ARG A 731 1.95 -19.17 39.27
N ALA A 732 1.19 -18.41 38.49
CA ALA A 732 1.34 -16.96 38.41
C ALA A 732 0.78 -16.30 39.67
N ALA A 733 1.55 -15.42 40.29
CA ALA A 733 1.08 -14.59 41.41
C ALA A 733 0.26 -13.39 40.91
N GLU A 734 0.65 -12.85 39.76
CA GLU A 734 0.05 -11.70 39.07
C GLU A 734 -0.18 -12.01 37.58
N ALA A 735 -0.71 -11.06 36.82
CA ALA A 735 -0.86 -11.23 35.37
C ALA A 735 0.43 -10.80 34.66
N GLU A 736 1.02 -11.69 33.86
CA GLU A 736 2.31 -11.49 33.18
C GLU A 736 2.28 -12.14 31.79
N GLU A 737 3.23 -11.79 30.91
CA GLU A 737 3.39 -12.47 29.63
C GLU A 737 4.58 -13.44 29.72
N LEU A 738 4.28 -14.74 29.70
CA LEU A 738 5.29 -15.78 29.72
C LEU A 738 5.81 -16.04 28.31
N MET A 739 7.13 -16.18 28.19
CA MET A 739 7.81 -16.57 26.97
C MET A 739 8.50 -17.92 27.19
N LEU A 740 8.14 -18.95 26.43
CA LEU A 740 8.89 -20.20 26.41
C LEU A 740 9.92 -20.11 25.28
N VAL A 741 11.17 -20.36 25.62
CA VAL A 741 12.31 -20.39 24.68
C VAL A 741 12.73 -21.84 24.52
N ALA A 742 12.44 -22.43 23.35
CA ALA A 742 12.90 -23.76 22.98
C ALA A 742 14.22 -23.61 22.20
N GLU A 743 15.28 -24.26 22.66
CA GLU A 743 16.65 -24.10 22.17
C GLU A 743 17.25 -25.47 21.80
N TYR A 744 18.04 -25.52 20.72
CA TYR A 744 18.86 -26.66 20.35
C TYR A 744 20.35 -26.28 20.41
N ASN A 745 21.06 -26.79 21.41
CA ASN A 745 22.49 -26.60 21.54
C ASN A 745 23.23 -27.74 20.83
N SER A 746 23.91 -27.42 19.71
CA SER A 746 24.66 -28.37 18.87
C SER A 746 25.97 -28.88 19.51
N GLY A 747 26.38 -28.34 20.66
CA GLY A 747 27.59 -28.74 21.37
C GLY A 747 28.90 -28.23 20.73
N GLY A 748 28.83 -27.21 19.88
CA GLY A 748 30.02 -26.56 19.30
C GLY A 748 30.66 -27.30 18.11
N ARG A 749 29.87 -28.04 17.33
CA ARG A 749 30.29 -28.50 15.99
C ARG A 749 30.19 -27.35 14.98
N ASP A 750 31.12 -27.29 14.02
CA ASP A 750 31.10 -26.33 12.92
C ASP A 750 29.79 -26.42 12.11
N ASP A 751 29.07 -25.30 12.04
CA ASP A 751 27.76 -25.19 11.36
C ASP A 751 27.81 -25.43 9.83
N ASN A 752 29.02 -25.41 9.26
CA ASN A 752 29.26 -25.49 7.81
C ASN A 752 29.16 -26.92 7.23
N ALA A 753 28.95 -27.96 8.05
CA ALA A 753 29.08 -29.36 7.64
C ALA A 753 27.79 -30.19 7.61
N LEU A 754 26.63 -29.62 7.97
CA LEU A 754 25.35 -30.35 8.05
C LEU A 754 24.53 -30.20 6.76
N GLU A 755 24.20 -31.32 6.12
CA GLU A 755 23.26 -31.36 5.00
C GLU A 755 21.83 -30.99 5.45
N ALA A 756 20.99 -30.59 4.50
CA ALA A 756 19.63 -30.12 4.76
C ALA A 756 18.73 -31.24 5.30
N GLY A 757 18.61 -31.32 6.63
CA GLY A 757 17.74 -32.24 7.36
C GLY A 757 18.43 -33.02 8.48
N GLU A 758 19.76 -33.03 8.56
CA GLU A 758 20.46 -33.66 9.68
C GLU A 758 20.45 -32.77 10.93
N GLY A 759 20.08 -33.35 12.08
CA GLY A 759 20.07 -32.63 13.36
C GLY A 759 18.85 -31.73 13.59
N GLU A 760 17.77 -31.91 12.82
CA GLU A 760 16.49 -31.28 13.14
C GLU A 760 15.83 -31.92 14.38
N ILE A 761 15.19 -31.10 15.22
CA ILE A 761 14.38 -31.57 16.35
C ILE A 761 12.92 -31.15 16.14
N VAL A 762 12.04 -32.15 16.12
CA VAL A 762 10.59 -31.98 16.24
C VAL A 762 10.21 -32.17 17.70
N PHE A 763 9.29 -31.33 18.18
CA PHE A 763 8.66 -31.42 19.50
C PHE A 763 7.26 -30.81 19.43
N SER A 764 6.44 -30.99 20.45
CA SER A 764 5.22 -30.20 20.65
C SER A 764 5.09 -29.72 22.10
N ILE A 765 4.50 -28.53 22.28
CA ILE A 765 4.23 -27.93 23.59
C ILE A 765 2.71 -27.84 23.78
N GLU A 766 2.23 -28.43 24.86
CA GLU A 766 0.85 -28.34 25.34
C GLU A 766 0.78 -27.48 26.61
N VAL A 767 -0.28 -26.68 26.73
CA VAL A 767 -0.57 -25.88 27.93
C VAL A 767 -1.85 -26.37 28.57
N ASP A 768 -1.72 -27.11 29.67
CA ASP A 768 -2.83 -27.36 30.60
C ASP A 768 -2.91 -26.21 31.60
N THR A 769 -4.13 -25.77 31.92
CA THR A 769 -4.39 -24.67 32.85
C THR A 769 -5.65 -24.92 33.68
N ASN A 770 -5.71 -24.38 34.89
CA ASN A 770 -6.96 -24.31 35.66
C ASN A 770 -7.96 -23.25 35.14
N MET A 771 -7.61 -22.50 34.08
CA MET A 771 -8.47 -21.50 33.42
C MET A 771 -8.63 -21.77 31.91
N PRO A 772 -9.09 -22.97 31.47
CA PRO A 772 -9.07 -23.38 30.06
C PRO A 772 -10.04 -22.61 29.15
N GLU A 773 -11.00 -21.90 29.74
CA GLU A 773 -11.96 -21.04 29.02
C GLU A 773 -11.46 -19.59 28.86
N LYS A 774 -10.31 -19.24 29.45
CA LYS A 774 -9.72 -17.90 29.31
C LYS A 774 -9.42 -17.62 27.84
N ARG A 775 -9.97 -16.52 27.32
CA ARG A 775 -9.61 -16.03 25.99
C ARG A 775 -8.16 -15.56 26.00
N VAL A 776 -7.30 -16.30 25.30
CA VAL A 776 -5.95 -15.86 24.96
C VAL A 776 -6.07 -14.86 23.81
N THR A 777 -6.25 -13.59 24.16
CA THR A 777 -6.02 -12.50 23.22
C THR A 777 -4.51 -12.33 23.10
N PRO A 778 -3.91 -12.33 21.89
CA PRO A 778 -2.53 -11.91 21.72
C PRO A 778 -2.35 -10.53 22.33
N SER A 779 -1.29 -10.33 23.11
CA SER A 779 -0.93 -9.00 23.60
C SER A 779 -0.66 -8.12 22.38
N ALA A 780 -1.60 -7.23 22.05
CA ALA A 780 -1.36 -6.22 21.06
C ALA A 780 -0.19 -5.39 21.58
N ARG A 781 0.95 -5.43 20.88
CA ARG A 781 2.11 -4.58 21.17
C ARG A 781 1.57 -3.17 21.41
N PRO A 782 1.75 -2.57 22.60
CA PRO A 782 1.13 -1.28 22.88
C PRO A 782 1.58 -0.31 21.80
N PRO A 783 0.64 0.40 21.13
CA PRO A 783 1.03 1.44 20.20
C PRO A 783 1.91 2.46 20.94
N PRO A 784 2.87 3.10 20.27
CA PRO A 784 3.53 4.27 20.85
C PRO A 784 2.44 5.25 21.30
N ALA A 785 2.55 5.76 22.52
CA ALA A 785 1.43 6.39 23.22
C ALA A 785 0.80 7.53 22.41
N GLU A 786 -0.39 7.28 21.88
CA GLU A 786 -1.23 8.24 21.17
C GLU A 786 -2.26 8.78 22.15
N GLU A 787 -2.33 10.10 22.31
CA GLU A 787 -3.28 10.75 23.22
C GLU A 787 -4.72 10.53 22.71
N THR A 788 -5.57 9.96 23.57
CA THR A 788 -6.97 9.71 23.23
C THR A 788 -7.79 11.01 23.25
N GLY A 789 -8.10 11.54 22.07
CA GLY A 789 -9.14 12.54 21.89
C GLY A 789 -10.53 11.89 21.78
N ASP A 790 -11.49 12.34 22.60
CA ASP A 790 -12.85 11.81 22.67
C ASP A 790 -13.69 12.06 21.41
N ALA A 791 -14.41 11.03 20.95
CA ALA A 791 -15.67 11.17 20.18
C ALA A 791 -16.48 9.85 20.13
N ALA A 792 -17.19 9.51 21.21
CA ALA A 792 -18.14 8.39 21.21
C ALA A 792 -19.52 8.83 20.67
N GLY A 793 -19.80 8.54 19.40
CA GLY A 793 -21.11 8.74 18.76
C GLY A 793 -22.00 7.51 18.87
N ILE A 794 -22.99 7.54 19.77
CA ILE A 794 -23.99 6.46 19.93
C ILE A 794 -25.11 6.65 18.90
N CYS A 795 -25.32 5.65 18.03
CA CYS A 795 -26.59 5.49 17.31
C CYS A 795 -27.40 4.36 17.97
N ARG A 796 -28.64 4.66 18.36
CA ARG A 796 -29.63 3.66 18.77
C ARG A 796 -30.37 3.12 17.56
N ASP A 797 -30.74 1.86 17.62
CA ASP A 797 -31.80 1.29 16.79
C ASP A 797 -33.15 1.90 17.21
N ASP A 798 -33.95 2.34 16.25
CA ASP A 798 -35.38 2.62 16.42
C ASP A 798 -36.18 1.90 15.32
N GLU A 799 -37.35 1.41 15.69
CA GLU A 799 -38.18 0.53 14.87
C GLU A 799 -38.90 1.30 13.75
N GLY A 800 -38.95 0.72 12.54
CA GLY A 800 -39.69 1.31 11.42
C GLY A 800 -39.69 0.40 10.18
N GLY A 801 -40.64 -0.52 10.10
CA GLY A 801 -40.75 -1.41 8.94
C GLY A 801 -41.48 -0.77 7.78
N GLU A 802 -40.96 -0.91 6.56
CA GLU A 802 -41.68 -0.59 5.32
C GLU A 802 -41.46 -1.64 4.23
N GLN A 803 -42.42 -1.73 3.31
CA GLN A 803 -42.64 -2.91 2.46
C GLN A 803 -41.74 -2.91 1.23
N CYS A 804 -40.92 -3.96 1.06
CA CYS A 804 -40.24 -4.22 -0.21
C CYS A 804 -41.15 -5.00 -1.16
N GLY A 805 -41.74 -4.31 -2.13
CA GLY A 805 -42.44 -4.92 -3.27
C GLY A 805 -41.45 -5.54 -4.25
N GLY A 806 -41.73 -6.76 -4.73
CA GLY A 806 -40.83 -7.47 -5.65
C GLY A 806 -40.95 -7.04 -7.11
N MET A 807 -39.85 -7.12 -7.85
CA MET A 807 -39.84 -7.19 -9.32
C MET A 807 -39.09 -8.45 -9.79
N LYS A 808 -39.45 -8.90 -11.00
CA LYS A 808 -39.23 -10.27 -11.49
C LYS A 808 -37.94 -10.42 -12.29
N ASP A 809 -37.48 -11.66 -12.35
CA ASP A 809 -36.34 -12.13 -13.15
C ASP A 809 -36.50 -11.86 -14.67
N GLY A 810 -35.39 -11.51 -15.31
CA GLY A 810 -35.22 -11.51 -16.76
C GLY A 810 -33.88 -12.14 -17.12
N ALA A 811 -33.89 -13.43 -17.47
CA ALA A 811 -32.67 -14.19 -17.76
C ALA A 811 -32.17 -13.96 -19.20
N VAL A 812 -30.85 -13.86 -19.36
CA VAL A 812 -30.15 -13.87 -20.66
C VAL A 812 -29.21 -15.10 -20.68
N PRO A 813 -29.19 -15.92 -21.75
CA PRO A 813 -28.41 -17.16 -21.78
C PRO A 813 -26.93 -16.92 -22.15
N PRO A 814 -25.99 -17.75 -21.65
CA PRO A 814 -24.57 -17.64 -21.97
C PRO A 814 -24.25 -18.23 -23.37
N GLN A 815 -23.40 -17.54 -24.13
CA GLN A 815 -22.74 -18.11 -25.32
C GLN A 815 -21.45 -18.83 -24.95
N GLN A 816 -21.04 -19.80 -25.77
CA GLN A 816 -19.98 -20.77 -25.44
C GLN A 816 -18.56 -20.26 -25.75
N PRO A 817 -17.54 -20.66 -24.98
CA PRO A 817 -16.15 -20.30 -25.24
C PRO A 817 -15.45 -21.35 -26.13
N GLN A 818 -15.11 -21.00 -27.38
CA GLN A 818 -14.33 -21.90 -28.25
C GLN A 818 -13.33 -21.19 -29.20
N GLN A 819 -12.87 -19.98 -28.85
CA GLN A 819 -11.83 -19.25 -29.60
C GLN A 819 -10.59 -18.87 -28.76
N VAL A 820 -10.55 -19.23 -27.47
CA VAL A 820 -9.47 -18.83 -26.54
C VAL A 820 -8.19 -19.69 -26.68
N PHE A 821 -8.24 -20.82 -27.39
CA PHE A 821 -7.15 -21.80 -27.40
C PHE A 821 -6.04 -21.53 -28.42
N GLU A 822 -6.31 -20.83 -29.53
CA GLU A 822 -5.31 -20.63 -30.60
C GLU A 822 -4.42 -19.40 -30.37
N ALA A 823 -4.91 -18.35 -29.69
CA ALA A 823 -4.09 -17.18 -29.32
C ALA A 823 -3.02 -17.49 -28.24
N PHE A 824 -3.08 -18.66 -27.59
CA PHE A 824 -2.21 -19.01 -26.46
C PHE A 824 -0.80 -19.50 -26.88
N MET A 825 -0.59 -19.83 -28.16
CA MET A 825 0.62 -20.55 -28.61
C MET A 825 1.67 -19.72 -29.37
N GLU A 826 1.38 -18.49 -29.81
CA GLU A 826 2.33 -17.70 -30.61
C GLU A 826 3.26 -16.76 -29.82
N LEU A 827 2.97 -16.44 -28.55
CA LEU A 827 3.77 -15.49 -27.75
C LEU A 827 4.81 -16.10 -26.79
N LEU A 828 4.78 -17.42 -26.60
CA LEU A 828 5.72 -18.14 -25.73
C LEU A 828 7.23 -17.99 -26.07
N PRO A 829 7.68 -17.73 -27.32
CA PRO A 829 9.11 -17.58 -27.61
C PRO A 829 9.77 -16.26 -27.17
N GLN A 830 9.00 -15.20 -26.83
CA GLN A 830 9.57 -13.86 -26.61
C GLN A 830 9.85 -13.54 -25.13
N LEU A 831 9.06 -14.05 -24.18
CA LEU A 831 9.29 -13.85 -22.75
C LEU A 831 10.58 -14.55 -22.25
N GLY A 832 11.03 -15.61 -22.93
CA GLY A 832 12.25 -16.35 -22.59
C GLY A 832 13.58 -15.68 -22.95
N ARG A 833 13.59 -14.42 -23.43
CA ARG A 833 14.83 -13.71 -23.83
C ARG A 833 15.21 -12.49 -22.97
N TRP A 834 14.30 -12.00 -22.13
CA TRP A 834 14.51 -10.76 -21.36
C TRP A 834 14.74 -10.99 -19.86
N ILE A 835 14.62 -12.23 -19.38
CA ILE A 835 15.02 -12.63 -18.02
C ILE A 835 16.18 -13.61 -18.14
N ASN A 836 17.39 -13.07 -18.36
CA ASN A 836 18.61 -13.80 -18.07
C ASN A 836 19.64 -12.83 -17.46
N VAL A 837 19.84 -12.96 -16.14
CA VAL A 837 20.76 -12.12 -15.37
C VAL A 837 22.16 -12.70 -15.52
N ASP A 838 22.85 -12.32 -16.60
CA ASP A 838 24.30 -12.51 -16.74
C ASP A 838 24.86 -11.71 -17.94
N GLN A 839 25.04 -10.40 -17.77
CA GLN A 839 26.22 -9.66 -18.28
C GLN A 839 26.24 -8.20 -17.80
N VAL A 840 27.01 -7.93 -16.75
CA VAL A 840 27.56 -6.59 -16.51
C VAL A 840 28.76 -6.42 -17.45
N GLY A 841 28.51 -5.84 -18.62
CA GLY A 841 29.54 -5.40 -19.56
C GLY A 841 29.64 -3.88 -19.56
N LEU A 842 30.80 -3.32 -19.20
CA LEU A 842 31.04 -1.88 -19.33
C LEU A 842 30.95 -1.45 -20.79
N ASP A 843 30.40 -0.26 -21.04
CA ASP A 843 30.88 0.56 -22.14
C ASP A 843 31.14 2.01 -21.69
N GLN A 844 32.42 2.35 -21.59
CA GLN A 844 32.89 3.72 -21.36
C GLN A 844 32.99 4.44 -22.71
N GLN A 845 31.90 5.04 -23.20
CA GLN A 845 32.03 5.96 -24.34
C GLN A 845 30.88 6.97 -24.48
N LEU A 846 30.71 7.84 -23.48
CA LEU A 846 29.93 9.08 -23.59
C LEU A 846 30.41 10.21 -22.65
N VAL A 847 31.73 10.28 -22.43
CA VAL A 847 32.44 11.47 -21.93
C VAL A 847 33.74 11.65 -22.71
N GLN A 848 33.61 12.16 -23.93
CA GLN A 848 34.62 12.91 -24.68
C GLN A 848 33.92 14.01 -25.48
#